data_AF-G9XSI2-F1
#
_entry.id   AF-G9XSI2-F1
#
_cell.length_a   1.000
_cell.length_b   1.000
_cell.length_c   1.000
_cell.angle_alpha   90.00
_cell.angle_beta   90.00
_cell.angle_gamma   90.00
#
_symmetry.space_group_name_H-M   'P 1'
#
loop_
_entity.id
_entity.type
_entity.pdbx_description
1 polymer ?
#
loop_
_entity_poly.entity_id
_entity_poly.type
_entity_poly.pdbx_seq_one_letter_code
_entity_poly.pdbx_strand_id
1 'polypeptide(L)'
;MEILKIQAIPGANVYSYRPVIRAVVDLQEWTERTSDTFGDFNTRLVQCLPSLYEHFCSRGKPGGFVERLKEGTLVGHIIEHVTIELLTRAGQNIPYGKTLCLPEHPGHYEIIFNYDSLEGGLEGFKQGYALVQELLAGQKPNVTNRIERIREVIQRFELGASTRAIIEAAEGRGIPVIRLNDSSLLQLGYGRNQKRVQAAMSDQTSCIGVDIACDKGLTKKLLYEGGIPVPDGVVTRNEDEAVEVFRQLDRLVVVKPYNGNQGKGVTLKLGTEAEVRAAFRVAQTYEEQVVVEEYIEGKNYRLLVVDGKMAAAAERIPAHVIGDGVSTVGELVQLANSDPQRGEDHEKALTKIKIDPVVLMTLTQKKIALETVPADGEVVYLRDSANLSTGGISVDVTERVHPDNAALAEYAARIVGLDIAGVDMVLEDIERPHQEQRGAIIEVNAAPGLRMHQYPTVGRPLDVGKIIVDHVMPKGNGRIPVISVTGTNGKTTTTRMIGKMLMDRELAVGMTTTDGIYVGGKLLLKGDTTGPESAQIVLRHPDVQVAVLETARGGILRAGLAYDYADVAVVTNVANDHLGQYGMESLEDIAHVKSLIAEVVRPHSYVVLNADDPLVASFARKTKGKVIFFSTEKDNLTIRKHLAVGGIAVFVRRGNILLCQGDQSHKICGVKDLPVTWNGKALHNLQNALAAIAVGWSLGLKAEGIRISLSEFTSDPECNRGRLNPYTIGGVQVFIDYGHNAAGIKAIAQTLRKFKAPAVVGCVTVPGDRPDETIREVARVAARGFHRLIIREDGDLRGRRPGEIAGMIMEEAIASGMDPRRISVVLPEREAFCHGLDTCKPGEIFVMFYEHLEPIEEEIALRLESGPLAKEEEGFLEVANLGAI
;
A
#
# COMPACT_ATOMS: atom_id res chain seq x y z
N MET A 1 -14.26 12.22 27.28
CA MET A 1 -14.14 11.52 25.99
C MET A 1 -12.70 11.07 25.77
N GLU A 2 -12.51 9.98 25.04
CA GLU A 2 -11.20 9.36 24.73
C GLU A 2 -11.10 8.90 23.26
N ILE A 3 -9.89 8.93 22.67
CA ILE A 3 -9.61 8.30 21.38
C ILE A 3 -9.19 6.85 21.64
N LEU A 4 -10.00 5.88 21.20
CA LEU A 4 -9.72 4.46 21.36
C LEU A 4 -8.77 3.94 20.27
N LYS A 5 -8.93 4.43 19.04
CA LYS A 5 -8.16 3.97 17.89
C LYS A 5 -8.10 5.03 16.81
N ILE A 6 -6.95 5.14 16.13
CA ILE A 6 -6.81 5.85 14.86
C ILE A 6 -6.07 4.94 13.90
N GLN A 7 -6.60 4.76 12.71
CA GLN A 7 -6.03 3.88 11.69
C GLN A 7 -6.16 4.51 10.31
N ALA A 8 -5.10 4.45 9.52
CA ALA A 8 -5.15 4.82 8.12
C ALA A 8 -5.45 3.62 7.23
N ILE A 9 -6.22 3.87 6.18
CA ILE A 9 -6.59 2.91 5.15
C ILE A 9 -6.12 3.50 3.81
N PRO A 10 -4.99 3.04 3.25
CA PRO A 10 -4.30 3.71 2.13
C PRO A 10 -4.89 3.39 0.75
N GLY A 11 -5.78 2.42 0.65
CA GLY A 11 -6.35 1.96 -0.62
C GLY A 11 -7.87 2.08 -0.68
N ALA A 12 -8.43 1.57 -1.77
CA ALA A 12 -9.88 1.44 -1.92
C ALA A 12 -10.46 0.64 -0.76
N ASN A 13 -11.56 1.13 -0.20
CA ASN A 13 -12.19 0.59 1.00
C ASN A 13 -13.71 0.73 0.91
N VAL A 14 -14.43 0.22 1.91
CA VAL A 14 -15.90 0.17 1.91
C VAL A 14 -16.55 1.56 1.99
N TYR A 15 -15.80 2.58 2.41
CA TYR A 15 -16.31 3.95 2.58
C TYR A 15 -15.97 4.83 1.37
N SER A 16 -14.77 4.66 0.80
CA SER A 16 -14.25 5.46 -0.30
C SER A 16 -13.27 4.66 -1.16
N TYR A 17 -13.21 4.97 -2.45
CA TYR A 17 -12.13 4.47 -3.32
C TYR A 17 -10.81 5.24 -3.13
N ARG A 18 -10.82 6.29 -2.28
CA ARG A 18 -9.64 7.07 -1.88
C ARG A 18 -9.19 6.68 -0.46
N PRO A 19 -7.93 6.99 -0.10
CA PRO A 19 -7.43 6.76 1.26
C PRO A 19 -8.28 7.46 2.32
N VAL A 20 -8.51 6.80 3.46
CA VAL A 20 -9.27 7.37 4.59
C VAL A 20 -8.55 7.16 5.93
N ILE A 21 -8.72 8.10 6.84
CA ILE A 21 -8.48 7.87 8.27
C ILE A 21 -9.78 7.36 8.87
N ARG A 22 -9.69 6.31 9.65
CA ARG A 22 -10.75 5.74 10.47
C ARG A 22 -10.35 5.88 11.94
N ALA A 23 -11.10 6.67 12.69
CA ALA A 23 -10.88 6.84 14.12
C ALA A 23 -12.10 6.36 14.92
N VAL A 24 -11.87 5.74 16.08
CA VAL A 24 -12.91 5.35 17.03
C VAL A 24 -12.72 6.16 18.29
N VAL A 25 -13.78 6.84 18.72
CA VAL A 25 -13.80 7.69 19.92
C VAL A 25 -14.88 7.23 20.89
N ASP A 26 -14.57 7.20 22.19
CA ASP A 26 -15.54 7.04 23.27
C ASP A 26 -15.94 8.43 23.78
N LEU A 27 -17.21 8.80 23.59
CA LEU A 27 -17.73 10.09 24.01
C LEU A 27 -17.98 10.19 25.52
N GLN A 28 -18.03 9.08 26.25
CA GLN A 28 -18.26 9.03 27.71
C GLN A 28 -19.51 9.85 28.11
N GLU A 29 -19.37 10.83 29.01
CA GLU A 29 -20.44 11.72 29.48
C GLU A 29 -21.12 12.57 28.38
N TRP A 30 -20.53 12.62 27.18
CA TRP A 30 -21.08 13.34 26.01
C TRP A 30 -21.91 12.45 25.10
N THR A 31 -22.05 11.16 25.43
CA THR A 31 -22.87 10.20 24.70
C THR A 31 -24.31 10.69 24.62
N GLU A 32 -24.89 10.63 23.41
CA GLU A 32 -26.28 11.03 23.11
C GLU A 32 -26.64 12.50 23.38
N ARG A 33 -25.70 13.33 23.85
CA ARG A 33 -25.92 14.76 24.00
C ARG A 33 -25.67 15.49 22.68
N THR A 34 -26.53 16.46 22.40
CA THR A 34 -26.50 17.24 21.16
C THR A 34 -26.06 18.68 21.38
N SER A 35 -25.51 19.28 20.33
CA SER A 35 -24.90 20.62 20.35
C SER A 35 -25.78 21.76 20.87
N ASP A 36 -27.10 21.66 20.71
CA ASP A 36 -28.10 22.59 21.23
C ASP A 36 -28.21 22.58 22.77
N THR A 37 -27.73 21.52 23.41
CA THR A 37 -27.72 21.36 24.87
C THR A 37 -26.43 21.88 25.54
N PHE A 38 -25.47 22.39 24.77
CA PHE A 38 -24.13 22.77 25.25
C PHE A 38 -23.98 24.27 25.54
N GLY A 39 -25.08 24.99 25.79
CA GLY A 39 -25.04 26.42 26.13
C GLY A 39 -24.45 27.28 24.99
N ASP A 40 -23.36 27.99 25.28
CA ASP A 40 -22.71 28.90 24.31
C ASP A 40 -21.71 28.20 23.35
N PHE A 41 -21.56 26.88 23.46
CA PHE A 41 -20.60 26.09 22.69
C PHE A 41 -20.64 26.37 21.18
N ASN A 42 -21.84 26.36 20.58
CA ASN A 42 -21.99 26.59 19.14
C ASN A 42 -21.48 27.97 18.72
N THR A 43 -21.74 28.99 19.55
CA THR A 43 -21.28 30.36 19.31
C THR A 43 -19.76 30.42 19.40
N ARG A 44 -19.15 29.82 20.43
CA ARG A 44 -17.70 29.78 20.60
C ARG A 44 -17.00 29.00 19.48
N LEU A 45 -17.58 27.89 19.04
CA LEU A 45 -17.05 27.08 17.92
C LEU A 45 -17.01 27.90 16.63
N VAL A 46 -18.12 28.52 16.24
CA VAL A 46 -18.20 29.33 15.01
C VAL A 46 -17.34 30.59 15.12
N GLN A 47 -17.19 31.19 16.30
CA GLN A 47 -16.28 32.32 16.51
C GLN A 47 -14.80 31.94 16.34
N CYS A 48 -14.40 30.76 16.78
CA CYS A 48 -13.01 30.29 16.66
C CYS A 48 -12.71 29.74 15.25
N LEU A 49 -13.70 29.17 14.57
CA LEU A 49 -13.60 28.60 13.22
C LEU A 49 -14.72 29.15 12.30
N PRO A 50 -14.65 30.43 11.87
CA PRO A 50 -15.72 31.06 11.08
C PRO A 50 -15.96 30.40 9.73
N SER A 51 -14.91 29.85 9.13
CA SER A 51 -14.94 29.17 7.83
C SER A 51 -15.74 27.87 7.81
N LEU A 52 -16.14 27.33 8.97
CA LEU A 52 -17.13 26.24 9.05
C LEU A 52 -18.46 26.59 8.35
N TYR A 53 -18.76 27.88 8.16
CA TYR A 53 -19.93 28.31 7.40
C TYR A 53 -19.83 27.96 5.90
N GLU A 54 -18.63 27.86 5.34
CA GLU A 54 -18.44 27.50 3.93
C GLU A 54 -18.50 25.98 3.72
N HIS A 55 -18.48 25.20 4.81
CA HIS A 55 -18.44 23.75 4.76
C HIS A 55 -19.78 23.13 4.33
N PHE A 56 -19.71 22.22 3.37
CA PHE A 56 -20.86 21.42 2.93
C PHE A 56 -21.05 20.24 3.89
N CYS A 57 -22.25 20.11 4.45
CA CYS A 57 -22.70 18.96 5.24
C CYS A 57 -23.69 18.12 4.39
N SER A 58 -24.35 17.13 4.98
CA SER A 58 -25.41 16.33 4.34
C SER A 58 -26.52 17.17 3.69
N ARG A 59 -26.69 18.44 4.09
CA ARG A 59 -27.63 19.41 3.48
C ARG A 59 -27.20 19.93 2.10
N GLY A 60 -25.96 19.69 1.66
CA GLY A 60 -25.48 20.03 0.31
C GLY A 60 -25.39 21.52 -0.02
N LYS A 61 -25.42 22.40 0.97
CA LYS A 61 -25.31 23.87 0.81
C LYS A 61 -24.33 24.48 1.83
N PRO A 62 -23.69 25.62 1.51
CA PRO A 62 -22.98 26.42 2.50
C PRO A 62 -23.88 26.78 3.68
N GLY A 63 -23.33 26.80 4.89
CA GLY A 63 -24.02 27.06 6.15
C GLY A 63 -24.79 25.86 6.69
N GLY A 64 -24.91 24.77 5.92
CA GLY A 64 -25.70 23.59 6.30
C GLY A 64 -25.20 22.89 7.57
N PHE A 65 -23.89 22.90 7.85
CA PHE A 65 -23.35 22.38 9.11
C PHE A 65 -23.73 23.28 10.31
N VAL A 66 -23.63 24.60 10.15
CA VAL A 66 -23.97 25.57 11.20
C VAL A 66 -25.47 25.55 11.53
N GLU A 67 -26.33 25.33 10.54
CA GLU A 67 -27.76 25.05 10.76
C GLU A 67 -27.93 23.80 11.63
N ARG A 68 -27.24 22.71 11.33
CA ARG A 68 -27.30 21.45 12.09
C ARG A 68 -26.78 21.58 13.52
N LEU A 69 -25.74 22.40 13.74
CA LEU A 69 -25.26 22.72 15.09
C LEU A 69 -26.37 23.37 15.94
N LYS A 70 -27.18 24.25 15.33
CA LYS A 70 -28.33 24.89 16.01
C LYS A 70 -29.50 23.92 16.21
N GLU A 71 -29.77 23.04 15.26
CA GLU A 71 -30.79 21.98 15.37
C GLU A 71 -30.44 20.92 16.41
N GLY A 72 -29.14 20.74 16.69
CA GLY A 72 -28.62 19.71 17.58
C GLY A 72 -27.96 18.58 16.79
N THR A 73 -26.64 18.41 16.97
CA THR A 73 -25.88 17.30 16.41
C THR A 73 -24.93 16.70 17.46
N LEU A 74 -24.58 15.43 17.27
CA LEU A 74 -23.72 14.66 18.17
C LEU A 74 -22.26 15.12 18.09
N VAL A 75 -21.53 15.01 19.21
CA VAL A 75 -20.13 15.45 19.33
C VAL A 75 -19.21 14.75 18.33
N GLY A 76 -19.39 13.46 18.04
CA GLY A 76 -18.59 12.76 17.02
C GLY A 76 -18.67 13.42 15.63
N HIS A 77 -19.87 13.84 15.23
CA HIS A 77 -20.09 14.55 13.97
C HIS A 77 -19.51 15.98 14.00
N ILE A 78 -19.39 16.60 15.17
CA ILE A 78 -18.70 17.89 15.32
C ILE A 78 -17.18 17.71 15.15
N ILE A 79 -16.60 16.67 15.77
CA ILE A 79 -15.18 16.34 15.64
C ILE A 79 -14.83 16.11 14.17
N GLU A 80 -15.64 15.35 13.43
CA GLU A 80 -15.48 15.14 11.99
C GLU A 80 -15.31 16.45 11.22
N HIS A 81 -16.29 17.35 11.29
CA HIS A 81 -16.29 18.60 10.53
C HIS A 81 -15.20 19.58 10.98
N VAL A 82 -14.89 19.62 12.28
CA VAL A 82 -13.77 20.42 12.80
C VAL A 82 -12.43 19.89 12.26
N THR A 83 -12.22 18.57 12.25
CA THR A 83 -11.00 17.98 11.69
C THR A 83 -10.86 18.29 10.20
N ILE A 84 -11.93 18.12 9.43
CA ILE A 84 -11.93 18.40 7.99
C ILE A 84 -11.62 19.89 7.73
N GLU A 85 -12.21 20.78 8.50
CA GLU A 85 -11.95 22.22 8.38
C GLU A 85 -10.50 22.58 8.72
N LEU A 86 -9.95 22.05 9.81
CA LEU A 86 -8.54 22.30 10.17
C LEU A 86 -7.58 21.80 9.08
N LEU A 87 -7.85 20.62 8.50
CA LEU A 87 -7.06 20.07 7.40
C LEU A 87 -7.18 20.93 6.13
N THR A 88 -8.40 21.39 5.80
CA THR A 88 -8.65 22.26 4.65
C THR A 88 -7.92 23.59 4.79
N ARG A 89 -7.96 24.19 5.98
CA ARG A 89 -7.20 25.40 6.33
C ARG A 89 -5.69 25.17 6.33
N ALA A 90 -5.24 23.95 6.59
CA ALA A 90 -3.85 23.54 6.44
C ALA A 90 -3.42 23.27 4.98
N GLY A 91 -4.34 23.37 4.01
CA GLY A 91 -4.06 23.23 2.58
C GLY A 91 -4.31 21.83 2.01
N GLN A 92 -5.01 20.96 2.74
CA GLN A 92 -5.40 19.62 2.28
C GLN A 92 -6.78 19.66 1.60
N ASN A 93 -7.06 18.74 0.69
CA ASN A 93 -8.36 18.59 0.04
C ASN A 93 -9.10 17.36 0.60
N ILE A 94 -10.05 17.57 1.50
CA ILE A 94 -10.76 16.50 2.20
C ILE A 94 -12.24 16.46 1.77
N PRO A 95 -12.58 15.79 0.65
CA PRO A 95 -13.92 15.85 0.05
C PRO A 95 -14.98 14.97 0.73
N TYR A 96 -14.56 14.11 1.66
CA TYR A 96 -15.43 13.12 2.30
C TYR A 96 -15.20 13.06 3.79
N GLY A 97 -16.31 13.01 4.53
CA GLY A 97 -16.41 12.75 5.94
C GLY A 97 -17.65 11.91 6.23
N LYS A 98 -17.58 11.05 7.25
CA LYS A 98 -18.72 10.31 7.78
C LYS A 98 -18.49 9.92 9.24
N THR A 99 -19.52 10.12 10.06
CA THR A 99 -19.58 9.62 11.44
C THR A 99 -20.68 8.56 11.56
N LEU A 100 -20.35 7.47 12.25
CA LEU A 100 -21.24 6.33 12.52
C LEU A 100 -21.22 6.02 14.03
N CYS A 101 -22.38 5.74 14.63
CA CYS A 101 -22.43 5.15 15.97
C CYS A 101 -22.08 3.66 15.87
N LEU A 102 -21.36 3.12 16.85
CA LEU A 102 -21.12 1.68 16.95
C LEU A 102 -22.23 1.04 17.80
N PRO A 103 -23.15 0.25 17.22
CA PRO A 103 -24.28 -0.32 17.97
C PRO A 103 -23.84 -1.25 19.10
N GLU A 104 -22.73 -1.95 18.89
CA GLU A 104 -22.14 -2.92 19.84
C GLU A 104 -21.60 -2.24 21.12
N HIS A 105 -21.29 -0.94 21.05
CA HIS A 105 -20.69 -0.19 22.16
C HIS A 105 -21.32 1.21 22.28
N PRO A 106 -22.40 1.36 23.08
CA PRO A 106 -23.02 2.66 23.32
C PRO A 106 -21.99 3.70 23.78
N GLY A 107 -21.98 4.86 23.12
CA GLY A 107 -21.01 5.93 23.37
C GLY A 107 -19.76 5.90 22.47
N HIS A 108 -19.52 4.81 21.75
CA HIS A 108 -18.42 4.73 20.78
C HIS A 108 -18.88 5.18 19.39
N TYR A 109 -18.08 6.03 18.76
CA TYR A 109 -18.33 6.59 17.43
C TYR A 109 -17.14 6.35 16.52
N GLU A 110 -17.44 5.96 15.29
CA GLU A 110 -16.48 5.83 14.21
C GLU A 110 -16.54 7.06 13.31
N ILE A 111 -15.41 7.76 13.20
CA ILE A 111 -15.23 8.96 12.39
C ILE A 111 -14.30 8.63 11.24
N ILE A 112 -14.74 8.91 10.02
CA ILE A 112 -14.06 8.53 8.78
C ILE A 112 -13.94 9.77 7.91
N PHE A 113 -12.76 10.03 7.37
CA PHE A 113 -12.56 11.14 6.44
C PHE A 113 -11.40 10.83 5.48
N ASN A 114 -11.41 11.42 4.28
CA ASN A 114 -10.30 11.26 3.35
C ASN A 114 -9.03 11.95 3.86
N TYR A 115 -7.86 11.54 3.35
CA TYR A 115 -6.61 12.28 3.59
C TYR A 115 -5.76 12.35 2.32
N ASP A 116 -5.03 13.45 2.16
CA ASP A 116 -3.98 13.58 1.13
C ASP A 116 -2.60 13.23 1.73
N SER A 117 -2.26 13.82 2.88
CA SER A 117 -1.10 13.44 3.71
C SER A 117 -1.54 12.53 4.85
N LEU A 118 -0.90 11.36 4.99
CA LEU A 118 -1.17 10.42 6.08
C LEU A 118 -0.91 11.06 7.44
N GLU A 119 0.30 11.59 7.63
CA GLU A 119 0.72 12.19 8.89
C GLU A 119 -0.07 13.46 9.19
N GLY A 120 -0.38 14.25 8.14
CA GLY A 120 -1.28 15.40 8.23
C GLY A 120 -2.68 15.01 8.70
N GLY A 121 -3.28 13.95 8.14
CA GLY A 121 -4.60 13.44 8.53
C GLY A 121 -4.64 12.93 9.97
N LEU A 122 -3.61 12.18 10.40
CA LEU A 122 -3.48 11.69 11.78
C LEU A 122 -3.36 12.85 12.77
N GLU A 123 -2.51 13.85 12.47
CA GLU A 123 -2.34 15.02 13.32
C GLU A 123 -3.60 15.90 13.32
N GLY A 124 -4.21 16.13 12.15
CA GLY A 124 -5.44 16.91 12.02
C GLY A 124 -6.61 16.33 12.82
N PHE A 125 -6.72 14.99 12.90
CA PHE A 125 -7.71 14.36 13.77
C PHE A 125 -7.43 14.65 15.25
N LYS A 126 -6.19 14.47 15.71
CA LYS A 126 -5.80 14.77 17.10
C LYS A 126 -6.07 16.22 17.47
N GLN A 127 -5.73 17.14 16.57
CA GLN A 127 -5.94 18.58 16.78
C GLN A 127 -7.43 18.96 16.78
N GLY A 128 -8.24 18.39 15.88
CA GLY A 128 -9.68 18.62 15.83
C GLY A 128 -10.40 18.04 17.06
N TYR A 129 -10.04 16.83 17.46
CA TYR A 129 -10.53 16.20 18.68
C TYR A 129 -10.23 17.05 19.93
N ALA A 130 -8.98 17.47 20.11
CA ALA A 130 -8.56 18.29 21.25
C ALA A 130 -9.24 19.67 21.25
N LEU A 131 -9.43 20.30 20.08
CA LEU A 131 -10.16 21.55 19.95
C LEU A 131 -11.60 21.42 20.46
N VAL A 132 -12.32 20.38 20.04
CA VAL A 132 -13.69 20.12 20.50
C VAL A 132 -13.71 19.87 22.02
N GLN A 133 -12.74 19.11 22.55
CA GLN A 133 -12.62 18.86 23.98
C GLN A 133 -12.46 20.14 24.81
N GLU A 134 -11.56 21.02 24.38
CA GLU A 134 -11.33 22.31 25.04
C GLU A 134 -12.58 23.19 25.01
N LEU A 135 -13.29 23.22 23.88
CA LEU A 135 -14.54 23.98 23.77
C LEU A 135 -15.62 23.41 24.70
N LEU A 136 -15.76 22.09 24.80
CA LEU A 136 -16.71 21.46 25.73
C LEU A 136 -16.34 21.77 27.19
N ALA A 137 -15.05 21.90 27.51
CA ALA A 137 -14.55 22.30 28.82
C ALA A 137 -14.63 23.83 29.10
N GLY A 138 -15.23 24.62 28.19
CA GLY A 138 -15.36 26.07 28.34
C GLY A 138 -14.08 26.86 28.08
N GLN A 139 -13.05 26.23 27.52
CA GLN A 139 -11.76 26.85 27.21
C GLN A 139 -11.78 27.52 25.83
N LYS A 140 -10.79 28.38 25.57
CA LYS A 140 -10.61 29.09 24.30
C LYS A 140 -9.42 28.50 23.52
N PRO A 141 -9.65 27.63 22.53
CA PRO A 141 -8.58 27.00 21.76
C PRO A 141 -7.86 28.01 20.85
N ASN A 142 -6.55 27.82 20.65
CA ASN A 142 -5.77 28.57 19.66
C ASN A 142 -5.77 27.84 18.31
N VAL A 143 -6.70 28.21 17.43
CA VAL A 143 -6.88 27.58 16.11
C VAL A 143 -5.67 27.78 15.20
N THR A 144 -5.04 28.95 15.24
CA THR A 144 -3.87 29.27 14.39
C THR A 144 -2.71 28.32 14.68
N ASN A 145 -2.35 28.14 15.95
CA ASN A 145 -1.26 27.25 16.36
C ASN A 145 -1.53 25.80 15.94
N ARG A 146 -2.79 25.35 16.01
CA ARG A 146 -3.17 23.99 15.55
C ARG A 146 -2.97 23.81 14.05
N ILE A 147 -3.37 24.81 13.25
CA ILE A 147 -3.17 24.77 11.79
C ILE A 147 -1.67 24.79 11.46
N GLU A 148 -0.88 25.62 12.15
CA GLU A 148 0.58 25.66 12.01
C GLU A 148 1.19 24.30 12.36
N ARG A 149 0.75 23.67 13.44
CA ARG A 149 1.21 22.32 13.82
C ARG A 149 0.91 21.26 12.76
N ILE A 150 -0.29 21.29 12.18
CA ILE A 150 -0.66 20.38 11.08
C ILE A 150 0.25 20.64 9.87
N ARG A 151 0.49 21.90 9.52
CA ARG A 151 1.39 22.28 8.41
C ARG A 151 2.83 21.84 8.66
N GLU A 152 3.36 22.01 9.86
CA GLU A 152 4.71 21.53 10.24
C GLU A 152 4.84 20.02 10.05
N VAL A 153 3.83 19.25 10.48
CA VAL A 153 3.81 17.79 10.30
C VAL A 153 3.73 17.44 8.82
N ILE A 154 2.86 18.08 8.04
CA ILE A 154 2.77 17.84 6.59
C ILE A 154 4.13 18.12 5.92
N GLN A 155 4.73 19.28 6.17
CA GLN A 155 5.99 19.71 5.56
C GLN A 155 7.15 18.77 5.91
N ARG A 156 7.18 18.22 7.14
CA ARG A 156 8.22 17.27 7.55
C ARG A 156 8.23 15.98 6.72
N PHE A 157 7.06 15.52 6.29
CA PHE A 157 6.92 14.28 5.53
C PHE A 157 6.67 14.53 4.03
N GLU A 158 6.58 15.78 3.61
CA GLU A 158 6.35 16.17 2.23
C GLU A 158 7.52 15.72 1.34
N LEU A 159 7.17 15.15 0.19
CA LEU A 159 8.17 14.74 -0.78
C LEU A 159 8.71 15.97 -1.53
N GLY A 160 10.03 16.08 -1.60
CA GLY A 160 10.69 17.13 -2.39
C GLY A 160 10.30 17.08 -3.87
N ALA A 161 10.45 18.23 -4.55
CA ALA A 161 10.02 18.42 -5.94
C ALA A 161 10.53 17.35 -6.92
N SER A 162 11.78 16.89 -6.77
CA SER A 162 12.33 15.82 -7.61
C SER A 162 11.56 14.52 -7.48
N THR A 163 11.34 14.06 -6.24
CA THR A 163 10.62 12.82 -5.96
C THR A 163 9.17 12.92 -6.42
N ARG A 164 8.53 14.08 -6.21
CA ARG A 164 7.16 14.35 -6.68
C ARG A 164 7.04 14.23 -8.20
N ALA A 165 7.97 14.81 -8.96
CA ALA A 165 7.97 14.71 -10.42
C ALA A 165 8.04 13.24 -10.90
N ILE A 166 8.79 12.38 -10.20
CA ILE A 166 8.86 10.95 -10.52
C ILE A 166 7.55 10.23 -10.18
N ILE A 167 6.91 10.57 -9.05
CA ILE A 167 5.59 10.00 -8.70
C ILE A 167 4.54 10.39 -9.73
N GLU A 168 4.44 11.68 -10.06
CA GLU A 168 3.46 12.18 -11.03
C GLU A 168 3.66 11.52 -12.41
N ALA A 169 4.91 11.36 -12.85
CA ALA A 169 5.23 10.65 -14.08
C ALA A 169 4.85 9.16 -14.02
N ALA A 170 5.12 8.49 -12.89
CA ALA A 170 4.78 7.08 -12.69
C ALA A 170 3.25 6.87 -12.68
N GLU A 171 2.52 7.69 -11.92
CA GLU A 171 1.06 7.66 -11.83
C GLU A 171 0.40 8.01 -13.17
N GLY A 172 0.94 8.99 -13.89
CA GLY A 172 0.51 9.35 -15.24
C GLY A 172 0.63 8.20 -16.23
N ARG A 173 1.56 7.26 -16.01
CA ARG A 173 1.71 6.01 -16.77
C ARG A 173 0.96 4.81 -16.16
N GLY A 174 0.20 5.03 -15.09
CA GLY A 174 -0.54 3.99 -14.38
C GLY A 174 0.33 3.00 -13.59
N ILE A 175 1.58 3.37 -13.29
CA ILE A 175 2.49 2.57 -12.46
C ILE A 175 2.11 2.76 -10.98
N PRO A 176 1.89 1.69 -10.22
CA PRO A 176 1.69 1.80 -8.78
C PRO A 176 2.95 2.35 -8.09
N VAL A 177 2.77 3.28 -7.16
CA VAL A 177 3.85 3.82 -6.34
C VAL A 177 3.61 3.44 -4.88
N ILE A 178 4.64 2.93 -4.22
CA ILE A 178 4.64 2.63 -2.79
C ILE A 178 5.82 3.36 -2.16
N ARG A 179 5.56 4.22 -1.18
CA ARG A 179 6.61 4.84 -0.37
C ARG A 179 7.10 3.82 0.68
N LEU A 180 8.41 3.59 0.73
CA LEU A 180 9.02 2.56 1.59
C LEU A 180 9.60 3.10 2.90
N ASN A 181 9.78 4.42 3.03
CA ASN A 181 10.27 5.07 4.24
C ASN A 181 9.72 6.49 4.38
N ASP A 182 10.05 7.15 5.49
CA ASP A 182 9.66 8.55 5.76
C ASP A 182 10.41 9.57 4.88
N SER A 183 11.30 9.12 3.98
CA SER A 183 12.11 9.93 3.09
C SER A 183 11.67 9.74 1.63
N SER A 184 12.60 9.76 0.67
CA SER A 184 12.33 9.70 -0.76
C SER A 184 12.45 8.30 -1.38
N LEU A 185 12.50 7.23 -0.58
CA LEU A 185 12.62 5.87 -1.12
C LEU A 185 11.25 5.37 -1.58
N LEU A 186 11.16 5.12 -2.88
CA LEU A 186 9.96 4.65 -3.55
C LEU A 186 10.20 3.27 -4.16
N GLN A 187 9.14 2.47 -4.14
CA GLN A 187 8.96 1.35 -5.03
C GLN A 187 7.98 1.74 -6.13
N LEU A 188 8.39 1.55 -7.37
CA LEU A 188 7.54 1.67 -8.55
C LEU A 188 7.17 0.24 -8.99
N GLY A 189 5.89 -0.04 -9.22
CA GLY A 189 5.41 -1.35 -9.67
C GLY A 189 5.29 -2.43 -8.58
N TYR A 190 4.93 -3.64 -9.01
CA TYR A 190 4.69 -4.82 -8.19
C TYR A 190 5.48 -6.04 -8.68
N GLY A 191 5.75 -6.97 -7.76
CA GLY A 191 6.34 -8.26 -8.04
C GLY A 191 7.69 -8.15 -8.75
N ARG A 192 7.94 -9.03 -9.72
CA ARG A 192 9.14 -9.00 -10.58
C ARG A 192 9.33 -7.76 -11.44
N ASN A 193 8.26 -6.98 -11.64
CA ASN A 193 8.30 -5.79 -12.48
C ASN A 193 8.61 -4.54 -11.65
N GLN A 194 8.82 -4.68 -10.34
CA GLN A 194 9.09 -3.55 -9.47
C GLN A 194 10.49 -2.97 -9.68
N LYS A 195 10.62 -1.66 -9.46
CA LYS A 195 11.87 -0.90 -9.44
C LYS A 195 11.93 -0.03 -8.20
N ARG A 196 13.13 0.37 -7.81
CA ARG A 196 13.33 1.29 -6.69
C ARG A 196 13.96 2.59 -7.17
N VAL A 197 13.51 3.68 -6.57
CA VAL A 197 14.05 5.01 -6.82
C VAL A 197 14.19 5.71 -5.48
N GLN A 198 15.30 6.41 -5.27
CA GLN A 198 15.51 7.26 -4.10
C GLN A 198 15.94 8.65 -4.55
N ALA A 199 15.11 9.65 -4.26
CA ALA A 199 15.24 10.99 -4.87
C ALA A 199 15.25 10.88 -6.40
N ALA A 200 16.40 11.03 -7.05
CA ALA A 200 16.57 10.87 -8.51
C ALA A 200 17.47 9.69 -8.89
N MET A 201 17.95 8.89 -7.92
CA MET A 201 18.76 7.69 -8.17
C MET A 201 17.86 6.48 -8.43
N SER A 202 18.28 5.60 -9.33
CA SER A 202 17.57 4.36 -9.66
C SER A 202 18.19 3.13 -8.98
N ASP A 203 17.57 1.96 -9.16
CA ASP A 203 18.14 0.68 -8.74
C ASP A 203 19.32 0.20 -9.61
N GLN A 204 19.65 0.94 -10.67
CA GLN A 204 20.82 0.71 -11.54
C GLN A 204 21.99 1.62 -11.16
N THR A 205 21.77 2.66 -10.35
CA THR A 205 22.82 3.55 -9.87
C THR A 205 23.80 2.76 -8.99
N SER A 206 25.06 2.68 -9.42
CA SER A 206 26.10 1.93 -8.70
C SER A 206 26.44 2.59 -7.36
N CYS A 207 26.51 1.81 -6.27
CA CYS A 207 26.95 2.34 -4.97
C CYS A 207 28.37 2.94 -5.06
N ILE A 208 29.27 2.32 -5.83
CA ILE A 208 30.62 2.85 -6.07
C ILE A 208 30.55 4.21 -6.78
N GLY A 209 29.64 4.37 -7.73
CA GLY A 209 29.47 5.65 -8.43
C GLY A 209 28.92 6.75 -7.52
N VAL A 210 28.01 6.39 -6.60
CA VAL A 210 27.52 7.32 -5.56
C VAL A 210 28.66 7.72 -4.61
N ASP A 211 29.45 6.76 -4.14
CA ASP A 211 30.57 7.02 -3.23
C ASP A 211 31.63 7.91 -3.91
N ILE A 212 31.95 7.65 -5.18
CA ILE A 212 32.81 8.52 -5.98
C ILE A 212 32.22 9.94 -6.03
N ALA A 213 30.95 10.08 -6.42
CA ALA A 213 30.28 11.39 -6.54
C ALA A 213 30.22 12.17 -5.20
N CYS A 214 30.14 11.46 -4.07
CA CYS A 214 30.19 12.07 -2.74
C CYS A 214 31.62 12.52 -2.34
N ASP A 215 32.66 11.87 -2.85
CA ASP A 215 34.06 12.27 -2.64
C ASP A 215 34.52 13.21 -3.77
N LYS A 216 34.51 14.51 -3.48
CA LYS A 216 34.85 15.54 -4.47
C LYS A 216 36.29 15.42 -4.97
N GLY A 217 37.23 15.02 -4.11
CA GLY A 217 38.63 14.85 -4.49
C GLY A 217 38.81 13.65 -5.41
N LEU A 218 38.19 12.52 -5.08
CA LEU A 218 38.22 11.32 -5.93
C LEU A 218 37.52 11.55 -7.26
N THR A 219 36.31 12.13 -7.27
CA THR A 219 35.61 12.51 -8.50
C THR A 219 36.50 13.36 -9.40
N LYS A 220 37.07 14.43 -8.85
CA LYS A 220 37.94 15.35 -9.58
C LYS A 220 39.17 14.65 -10.16
N LYS A 221 39.81 13.78 -9.37
CA LYS A 221 40.96 12.98 -9.82
C LYS A 221 40.59 12.07 -11.00
N LEU A 222 39.47 11.35 -10.90
CA LEU A 222 39.03 10.44 -11.97
C LEU A 222 38.65 11.19 -13.25
N LEU A 223 37.98 12.35 -13.12
CA LEU A 223 37.67 13.22 -14.25
C LEU A 223 38.97 13.71 -14.92
N TYR A 224 39.93 14.19 -14.13
CA TYR A 224 41.23 14.65 -14.64
C TYR A 224 42.00 13.54 -15.36
N GLU A 225 42.14 12.36 -14.74
CA GLU A 225 42.79 11.19 -15.33
C GLU A 225 42.07 10.70 -16.60
N GLY A 226 40.76 10.92 -16.68
CA GLY A 226 39.94 10.65 -17.86
C GLY A 226 40.03 11.71 -18.97
N GLY A 227 40.83 12.76 -18.79
CA GLY A 227 41.02 13.84 -19.76
C GLY A 227 39.91 14.89 -19.77
N ILE A 228 39.10 14.97 -18.70
CA ILE A 228 38.04 15.96 -18.56
C ILE A 228 38.60 17.20 -17.85
N PRO A 229 38.37 18.42 -18.40
CA PRO A 229 38.77 19.67 -17.75
C PRO A 229 38.10 19.83 -16.38
N VAL A 230 38.91 19.92 -15.34
CA VAL A 230 38.51 20.24 -13.96
C VAL A 230 39.42 21.37 -13.44
N PRO A 231 38.98 22.20 -12.47
CA PRO A 231 39.83 23.28 -11.94
C PRO A 231 41.10 22.73 -11.32
N ASP A 232 42.28 23.32 -11.52
CA ASP A 232 43.48 22.89 -10.78
C ASP A 232 43.32 23.21 -9.29
N GLY A 233 43.65 22.29 -8.38
CA GLY A 233 43.55 22.58 -6.95
C GLY A 233 44.14 21.53 -6.03
N VAL A 234 44.45 21.95 -4.81
CA VAL A 234 45.17 21.15 -3.81
C VAL A 234 44.40 21.20 -2.48
N VAL A 235 44.37 20.07 -1.79
CA VAL A 235 43.84 19.97 -0.42
C VAL A 235 44.89 20.48 0.54
N THR A 236 44.53 21.45 1.37
CA THR A 236 45.40 22.08 2.36
C THR A 236 44.82 21.91 3.77
N ARG A 237 45.71 21.90 4.77
CA ARG A 237 45.36 21.65 6.18
C ARG A 237 45.58 22.87 7.08
N ASN A 238 46.26 23.90 6.58
CA ASN A 238 46.52 25.12 7.32
C ASN A 238 46.59 26.34 6.39
N GLU A 239 46.52 27.53 6.99
CA GLU A 239 46.54 28.80 6.25
C GLU A 239 47.80 29.03 5.42
N ASP A 240 48.97 28.59 5.90
CA ASP A 240 50.24 28.82 5.21
C ASP A 240 50.35 27.97 3.95
N GLU A 241 49.92 26.71 4.04
CA GLU A 241 49.80 25.81 2.90
C GLU A 241 48.79 26.35 1.86
N ALA A 242 47.65 26.89 2.32
CA ALA A 242 46.67 27.52 1.44
C ALA A 242 47.24 28.73 0.67
N VAL A 243 48.03 29.56 1.33
CA VAL A 243 48.72 30.70 0.70
C VAL A 243 49.81 30.23 -0.25
N GLU A 244 50.54 29.17 0.08
CA GLU A 244 51.54 28.58 -0.81
C GLU A 244 50.91 28.05 -2.10
N VAL A 245 49.80 27.33 -2.00
CA VAL A 245 49.03 26.86 -3.17
C VAL A 245 48.50 28.04 -3.99
N PHE A 246 47.98 29.10 -3.34
CA PHE A 246 47.56 30.32 -4.04
C PHE A 246 48.71 30.94 -4.86
N ARG A 247 49.92 31.05 -4.28
CA ARG A 247 51.11 31.54 -4.99
C ARG A 247 51.52 30.64 -6.14
N GLN A 248 51.39 29.32 -5.99
CA GLN A 248 51.73 28.35 -7.03
C GLN A 248 50.76 28.39 -8.22
N LEU A 249 49.47 28.61 -7.97
CA LEU A 249 48.45 28.68 -9.01
C LEU A 249 48.55 29.96 -9.86
N ASP A 250 49.08 31.06 -9.28
CA ASP A 250 49.29 32.38 -9.89
C ASP A 250 48.05 32.91 -10.65
N ARG A 251 46.87 32.72 -10.04
CA ARG A 251 45.58 33.11 -10.59
C ARG A 251 44.57 33.33 -9.47
N LEU A 252 43.37 33.82 -9.80
CA LEU A 252 42.28 33.90 -8.83
C LEU A 252 41.91 32.50 -8.33
N VAL A 253 41.65 32.38 -7.03
CA VAL A 253 41.33 31.08 -6.42
C VAL A 253 39.98 31.07 -5.73
N VAL A 254 39.47 29.86 -5.56
CA VAL A 254 38.34 29.49 -4.72
C VAL A 254 38.88 28.75 -3.52
N VAL A 255 38.34 29.08 -2.35
CA VAL A 255 38.61 28.34 -1.11
C VAL A 255 37.29 27.72 -0.65
N LYS A 256 37.28 26.39 -0.48
CA LYS A 256 36.08 25.63 -0.10
C LYS A 256 36.41 24.46 0.86
N PRO A 257 35.49 24.02 1.72
CA PRO A 257 35.64 22.77 2.47
C PRO A 257 35.71 21.57 1.51
N TYR A 258 36.46 20.53 1.87
CA TYR A 258 36.69 19.34 1.04
C TYR A 258 35.39 18.63 0.59
N ASN A 259 34.47 18.35 1.52
CA ASN A 259 33.15 17.75 1.34
C ASN A 259 32.00 18.74 1.66
N GLY A 260 32.19 20.03 1.40
CA GLY A 260 31.16 21.05 1.65
C GLY A 260 29.90 20.87 0.78
N ASN A 261 28.71 21.05 1.39
CA ASN A 261 27.41 21.00 0.70
C ASN A 261 26.77 22.38 0.55
N GLN A 262 25.99 22.59 -0.52
CA GLN A 262 25.18 23.81 -0.78
C GLN A 262 25.97 25.13 -0.77
N GLY A 263 27.28 25.11 -1.02
CA GLY A 263 28.11 26.31 -1.03
C GLY A 263 28.44 26.89 0.35
N LYS A 264 28.17 26.17 1.46
CA LYS A 264 28.57 26.61 2.80
C LYS A 264 30.10 26.59 2.94
N GLY A 265 30.66 27.68 3.46
CA GLY A 265 32.11 27.84 3.61
C GLY A 265 32.88 28.09 2.31
N VAL A 266 32.19 28.24 1.17
CA VAL A 266 32.82 28.49 -0.13
C VAL A 266 33.00 30.00 -0.32
N THR A 267 34.23 30.43 -0.59
CA THR A 267 34.54 31.82 -0.94
C THR A 267 35.18 31.86 -2.33
N LEU A 268 34.64 32.70 -3.21
CA LEU A 268 35.01 32.77 -4.62
C LEU A 268 35.86 34.01 -4.91
N LYS A 269 36.57 34.00 -6.05
CA LYS A 269 37.24 35.16 -6.65
C LYS A 269 38.28 35.84 -5.75
N LEU A 270 39.11 35.04 -5.06
CA LEU A 270 40.14 35.53 -4.14
C LEU A 270 41.41 35.88 -4.91
N GLY A 271 41.93 37.08 -4.70
CA GLY A 271 43.09 37.62 -5.43
C GLY A 271 44.27 38.04 -4.54
N THR A 272 44.14 37.93 -3.22
CA THR A 272 45.20 38.29 -2.28
C THR A 272 45.41 37.24 -1.19
N GLU A 273 46.62 37.17 -0.63
CA GLU A 273 46.93 36.25 0.47
C GLU A 273 46.04 36.49 1.71
N ALA A 274 45.73 37.75 2.01
CA ALA A 274 44.89 38.12 3.13
C ALA A 274 43.45 37.59 2.96
N GLU A 275 42.90 37.69 1.76
CA GLU A 275 41.60 37.12 1.40
C GLU A 275 41.61 35.59 1.49
N VAL A 276 42.66 34.92 1.00
CA VAL A 276 42.80 33.45 1.07
C VAL A 276 42.86 32.98 2.53
N ARG A 277 43.64 33.62 3.39
CA ARG A 277 43.70 33.29 4.83
C ARG A 277 42.35 33.48 5.52
N ALA A 278 41.65 34.58 5.22
CA ALA A 278 40.32 34.83 5.77
C ALA A 278 39.31 33.77 5.32
N ALA A 279 39.30 33.44 4.02
CA ALA A 279 38.44 32.42 3.45
C ALA A 279 38.75 31.02 4.01
N PHE A 280 40.04 30.70 4.22
CA PHE A 280 40.47 29.43 4.81
C PHE A 280 39.90 29.27 6.21
N ARG A 281 39.99 30.29 7.07
CA ARG A 281 39.40 30.25 8.42
C ARG A 281 37.91 30.00 8.39
N VAL A 282 37.19 30.63 7.45
CA VAL A 282 35.74 30.40 7.27
C VAL A 282 35.47 28.98 6.83
N ALA A 283 36.16 28.47 5.81
CA ALA A 283 36.01 27.11 5.32
C ALA A 283 36.33 26.06 6.41
N GLN A 284 37.36 26.31 7.21
CA GLN A 284 37.80 25.40 8.28
C GLN A 284 36.77 25.25 9.41
N THR A 285 35.84 26.20 9.59
CA THR A 285 34.73 26.04 10.54
C THR A 285 33.76 24.92 10.16
N TYR A 286 33.77 24.49 8.89
CA TYR A 286 32.90 23.44 8.38
C TYR A 286 33.62 22.09 8.26
N GLU A 287 34.92 22.09 7.98
CA GLU A 287 35.70 20.87 7.77
C GLU A 287 37.19 21.08 8.02
N GLU A 288 37.89 20.05 8.49
CA GLU A 288 39.33 20.14 8.80
C GLU A 288 40.19 20.34 7.54
N GLN A 289 39.78 19.72 6.43
CA GLN A 289 40.44 19.82 5.13
C GLN A 289 39.76 20.87 4.26
N VAL A 290 40.57 21.78 3.70
CA VAL A 290 40.10 22.86 2.83
C VAL A 290 40.78 22.71 1.48
N VAL A 291 40.04 22.94 0.41
CA VAL A 291 40.56 22.92 -0.97
C VAL A 291 40.80 24.35 -1.42
N VAL A 292 42.00 24.60 -1.92
CA VAL A 292 42.33 25.82 -2.68
C VAL A 292 42.43 25.41 -4.14
N GLU A 293 41.56 25.96 -4.97
CA GLU A 293 41.50 25.64 -6.39
C GLU A 293 41.37 26.88 -7.26
N GLU A 294 41.68 26.73 -8.54
CA GLU A 294 41.49 27.75 -9.55
C GLU A 294 40.04 28.23 -9.61
N TYR A 295 39.85 29.55 -9.68
CA TYR A 295 38.59 30.16 -10.04
C TYR A 295 38.39 30.11 -11.56
N ILE A 296 37.37 29.39 -12.00
CA ILE A 296 36.92 29.37 -13.39
C ILE A 296 35.89 30.48 -13.58
N GLU A 297 36.20 31.43 -14.44
CA GLU A 297 35.29 32.52 -14.80
C GLU A 297 34.30 32.06 -15.89
N GLY A 298 33.01 32.33 -15.70
CA GLY A 298 31.97 31.96 -16.66
C GLY A 298 30.57 31.87 -16.03
N LYS A 299 29.62 31.44 -16.85
CA LYS A 299 28.24 31.13 -16.45
C LYS A 299 28.13 29.72 -15.90
N ASN A 300 27.19 29.51 -14.98
CA ASN A 300 27.00 28.25 -14.30
C ASN A 300 25.90 27.44 -14.98
N TYR A 301 26.22 26.24 -15.44
CA TYR A 301 25.27 25.34 -16.08
C TYR A 301 25.12 24.04 -15.29
N ARG A 302 23.90 23.53 -15.23
CA ARG A 302 23.55 22.21 -14.73
C ARG A 302 23.05 21.37 -15.90
N LEU A 303 23.74 20.29 -16.21
CA LEU A 303 23.31 19.33 -17.23
C LEU A 303 22.83 18.06 -16.53
N LEU A 304 21.61 17.62 -16.84
CA LEU A 304 21.06 16.35 -16.40
C LEU A 304 21.37 15.30 -17.46
N VAL A 305 22.09 14.24 -17.08
CA VAL A 305 22.35 13.06 -17.89
C VAL A 305 21.50 11.91 -17.38
N VAL A 306 20.77 11.24 -18.28
CA VAL A 306 19.96 10.05 -17.99
C VAL A 306 20.27 9.01 -19.06
N ASP A 307 20.53 7.76 -18.64
CA ASP A 307 20.89 6.65 -19.53
C ASP A 307 22.06 6.98 -20.47
N GLY A 308 23.07 7.68 -19.93
CA GLY A 308 24.25 8.10 -20.69
C GLY A 308 23.99 9.16 -21.76
N LYS A 309 22.82 9.82 -21.75
CA LYS A 309 22.46 10.90 -22.66
C LYS A 309 22.09 12.18 -21.92
N MET A 310 22.51 13.34 -22.44
CA MET A 310 22.07 14.62 -21.89
C MET A 310 20.56 14.80 -22.16
N ALA A 311 19.79 14.86 -21.08
CA ALA A 311 18.33 14.94 -21.09
C ALA A 311 17.82 16.38 -20.95
N ALA A 312 18.52 17.21 -20.18
CA ALA A 312 18.15 18.62 -19.95
C ALA A 312 19.38 19.44 -19.53
N ALA A 313 19.34 20.75 -19.78
CA ALA A 313 20.35 21.69 -19.31
C ALA A 313 19.73 23.00 -18.85
N ALA A 314 20.25 23.56 -17.76
CA ALA A 314 19.78 24.83 -17.22
C ALA A 314 20.96 25.72 -16.80
N GLU A 315 20.93 26.98 -17.20
CA GLU A 315 21.79 28.02 -16.65
C GLU A 315 21.25 28.42 -15.27
N ARG A 316 22.11 28.41 -14.26
CA ARG A 316 21.80 28.88 -12.91
C ARG A 316 22.32 30.29 -12.76
N ILE A 317 21.43 31.20 -12.40
CA ILE A 317 21.78 32.60 -12.15
C ILE A 317 21.64 32.86 -10.63
N PRO A 318 22.67 33.42 -9.97
CA PRO A 318 22.59 33.75 -8.54
C PRO A 318 21.41 34.68 -8.20
N ALA A 319 21.02 34.68 -6.93
CA ALA A 319 20.00 35.58 -6.43
C ALA A 319 20.39 37.03 -6.75
N HIS A 320 19.50 37.77 -7.41
CA HIS A 320 19.74 39.14 -7.82
C HIS A 320 18.46 39.95 -7.82
N VAL A 321 18.62 41.27 -7.86
CA VAL A 321 17.57 42.24 -8.14
C VAL A 321 18.02 43.14 -9.29
N ILE A 322 17.07 43.73 -10.00
CA ILE A 322 17.32 44.66 -11.10
C ILE A 322 16.86 46.04 -10.62
N GLY A 323 17.75 47.04 -10.70
CA GLY A 323 17.44 48.41 -10.35
C GLY A 323 16.36 49.00 -11.26
N ASP A 324 15.46 49.77 -10.66
CA ASP A 324 14.46 50.59 -11.35
C ASP A 324 14.80 52.09 -11.27
N GLY A 325 15.98 52.41 -10.72
CA GLY A 325 16.46 53.79 -10.50
C GLY A 325 15.79 54.51 -9.33
N VAL A 326 14.87 53.89 -8.60
CA VAL A 326 14.08 54.54 -7.53
C VAL A 326 14.09 53.75 -6.22
N SER A 327 13.90 52.44 -6.26
CA SER A 327 13.83 51.58 -5.09
C SER A 327 15.21 51.13 -4.60
N THR A 328 15.33 51.02 -3.28
CA THR A 328 16.52 50.48 -2.63
C THR A 328 16.66 48.98 -2.88
N VAL A 329 17.87 48.42 -2.75
CA VAL A 329 18.10 46.96 -2.83
C VAL A 329 17.16 46.20 -1.88
N GLY A 330 16.95 46.70 -0.66
CA GLY A 330 16.02 46.09 0.30
C GLY A 330 14.57 46.04 -0.17
N GLU A 331 14.08 47.14 -0.78
CA GLU A 331 12.73 47.22 -1.35
C GLU A 331 12.58 46.33 -2.58
N LEU A 332 13.58 46.28 -3.45
CA LEU A 332 13.59 45.41 -4.63
C LEU A 332 13.55 43.92 -4.23
N VAL A 333 14.22 43.53 -3.14
CA VAL A 333 14.12 42.16 -2.59
C VAL A 333 12.71 41.87 -2.09
N GLN A 334 12.06 42.80 -1.41
CA GLN A 334 10.67 42.65 -0.97
C GLN A 334 9.71 42.52 -2.17
N LEU A 335 9.91 43.36 -3.20
CA LEU A 335 9.15 43.29 -4.45
C LEU A 335 9.34 41.94 -5.14
N ALA A 336 10.59 41.48 -5.29
CA ALA A 336 10.88 40.16 -5.87
C ALA A 336 10.21 39.02 -5.07
N ASN A 337 10.21 39.10 -3.74
CA ASN A 337 9.57 38.13 -2.86
C ASN A 337 8.03 38.21 -2.82
N SER A 338 7.43 39.27 -3.38
CA SER A 338 5.98 39.39 -3.55
C SER A 338 5.44 38.53 -4.71
N ASP A 339 6.33 38.00 -5.55
CA ASP A 339 5.99 37.04 -6.60
C ASP A 339 5.31 35.81 -5.98
N PRO A 340 4.06 35.48 -6.39
CA PRO A 340 3.34 34.33 -5.85
C PRO A 340 4.03 32.99 -6.13
N GLN A 341 4.96 32.92 -7.08
CA GLN A 341 5.78 31.73 -7.36
C GLN A 341 6.91 31.52 -6.33
N ARG A 342 7.26 32.54 -5.54
CA ARG A 342 8.24 32.43 -4.45
C ARG A 342 7.59 31.93 -3.16
N GLY A 343 8.11 30.82 -2.64
CA GLY A 343 7.68 30.17 -1.40
C GLY A 343 8.78 30.12 -0.35
N GLU A 344 8.44 29.60 0.83
CA GLU A 344 9.47 29.24 1.81
C GLU A 344 10.18 27.96 1.34
N ASP A 345 11.51 27.99 1.33
CA ASP A 345 12.39 26.87 0.97
C ASP A 345 11.99 26.15 -0.35
N HIS A 346 11.44 24.94 -0.27
CA HIS A 346 11.07 24.12 -1.43
C HIS A 346 9.55 24.03 -1.68
N GLU A 347 8.75 24.85 -1.00
CA GLU A 347 7.28 24.85 -1.10
C GLU A 347 6.79 25.18 -2.52
N LYS A 348 7.45 26.11 -3.21
CA LYS A 348 7.05 26.59 -4.54
C LYS A 348 8.17 26.48 -5.59
N ALA A 349 7.85 26.86 -6.83
CA ALA A 349 8.76 26.85 -7.96
C ALA A 349 10.04 27.67 -7.70
N LEU A 350 9.89 28.84 -7.07
CA LEU A 350 10.98 29.71 -6.66
C LEU A 350 11.10 29.76 -5.13
N THR A 351 12.32 29.96 -4.64
CA THR A 351 12.59 30.18 -3.21
C THR A 351 12.67 31.67 -2.94
N LYS A 352 12.11 32.13 -1.82
CA LYS A 352 12.27 33.53 -1.38
C LYS A 352 13.73 33.88 -1.12
N ILE A 353 14.10 35.10 -1.49
CA ILE A 353 15.41 35.68 -1.22
C ILE A 353 15.44 36.13 0.24
N LYS A 354 16.22 35.44 1.08
CA LYS A 354 16.42 35.80 2.48
C LYS A 354 17.65 36.69 2.61
N ILE A 355 17.48 37.87 3.20
CA ILE A 355 18.60 38.76 3.58
C ILE A 355 19.22 38.18 4.84
N ASP A 356 20.32 37.46 4.67
CA ASP A 356 21.07 36.82 5.75
C ASP A 356 22.51 37.38 5.82
N PRO A 357 23.34 36.98 6.80
CA PRO A 357 24.71 37.47 6.92
C PRO A 357 25.57 37.26 5.65
N VAL A 358 25.27 36.25 4.83
CA VAL A 358 26.00 35.99 3.59
C VAL A 358 25.67 37.05 2.54
N VAL A 359 24.38 37.39 2.37
CA VAL A 359 23.96 38.47 1.46
C VAL A 359 24.59 39.80 1.88
N LEU A 360 24.59 40.11 3.18
CA LEU A 360 25.21 41.33 3.70
C LEU A 360 26.73 41.38 3.41
N MET A 361 27.42 40.25 3.56
CA MET A 361 28.84 40.13 3.27
C MET A 361 29.13 40.33 1.78
N THR A 362 28.35 39.71 0.88
CA THR A 362 28.49 39.89 -0.58
C THR A 362 28.26 41.34 -0.99
N LEU A 363 27.23 42.00 -0.44
CA LEU A 363 26.96 43.41 -0.70
C LEU A 363 28.13 44.30 -0.23
N THR A 364 28.65 44.05 0.98
CA THR A 364 29.80 44.77 1.55
C THR A 364 31.05 44.64 0.67
N GLN A 365 31.35 43.43 0.18
CA GLN A 365 32.47 43.19 -0.73
C GLN A 365 32.33 43.97 -2.05
N LYS A 366 31.08 44.11 -2.53
CA LYS A 366 30.74 44.90 -3.74
C LYS A 366 30.62 46.39 -3.45
N LYS A 367 30.81 46.83 -2.20
CA LYS A 367 30.64 48.21 -1.72
C LYS A 367 29.23 48.77 -1.96
N ILE A 368 28.22 47.90 -1.88
CA ILE A 368 26.80 48.23 -2.01
C ILE A 368 26.14 48.04 -0.63
N ALA A 369 25.19 48.89 -0.26
CA ALA A 369 24.39 48.77 0.96
C ALA A 369 22.94 48.39 0.61
N LEU A 370 22.15 47.94 1.60
CA LEU A 370 20.73 47.62 1.38
C LEU A 370 19.92 48.86 1.01
N GLU A 371 20.36 50.02 1.47
CA GLU A 371 19.76 51.34 1.24
C GLU A 371 20.23 51.97 -0.08
N THR A 372 21.17 51.34 -0.80
CA THR A 372 21.59 51.80 -2.12
C THR A 372 20.44 51.66 -3.12
N VAL A 373 20.18 52.70 -3.91
CA VAL A 373 19.26 52.67 -5.06
C VAL A 373 20.09 52.36 -6.32
N PRO A 374 19.99 51.15 -6.90
CA PRO A 374 20.72 50.80 -8.11
C PRO A 374 20.16 51.56 -9.31
N ALA A 375 21.00 51.84 -10.31
CA ALA A 375 20.55 52.51 -11.52
C ALA A 375 19.52 51.66 -12.28
N ASP A 376 18.68 52.30 -13.10
CA ASP A 376 17.70 51.59 -13.93
C ASP A 376 18.41 50.57 -14.85
N GLY A 377 18.00 49.30 -14.75
CA GLY A 377 18.60 48.17 -15.46
C GLY A 377 19.89 47.60 -14.84
N GLU A 378 20.40 48.15 -13.74
CA GLU A 378 21.58 47.63 -13.04
C GLU A 378 21.26 46.32 -12.31
N VAL A 379 22.02 45.25 -12.58
CA VAL A 379 21.84 43.95 -11.92
C VAL A 379 22.69 43.87 -10.66
N VAL A 380 22.04 43.79 -9.50
CA VAL A 380 22.71 43.62 -8.20
C VAL A 380 22.61 42.17 -7.76
N TYR A 381 23.73 41.45 -7.87
CA TYR A 381 23.85 40.07 -7.38
C TYR A 381 24.04 40.03 -5.86
N LEU A 382 23.07 39.45 -5.18
CA LEU A 382 22.98 39.33 -3.72
C LEU A 382 23.83 38.17 -3.17
N ARG A 383 24.19 37.21 -4.03
CA ARG A 383 25.09 36.09 -3.72
C ARG A 383 25.95 35.78 -4.93
N ASP A 384 27.10 35.18 -4.69
CA ASP A 384 27.99 34.72 -5.77
C ASP A 384 27.72 33.26 -6.17
N SER A 385 27.09 32.47 -5.29
CA SER A 385 26.69 31.10 -5.61
C SER A 385 25.33 31.02 -6.31
N ALA A 386 25.28 30.29 -7.42
CA ALA A 386 24.09 30.11 -8.24
C ALA A 386 23.20 28.97 -7.74
N ASN A 387 22.63 29.12 -6.53
CA ASN A 387 21.76 28.11 -5.93
C ASN A 387 20.29 28.54 -5.92
N LEU A 388 19.39 27.68 -6.40
CA LEU A 388 17.95 27.97 -6.37
C LEU A 388 17.42 28.02 -4.92
N SER A 389 18.02 27.26 -3.99
CA SER A 389 17.63 27.24 -2.57
C SER A 389 17.89 28.56 -1.85
N THR A 390 18.72 29.45 -2.41
CA THR A 390 19.03 30.77 -1.85
C THR A 390 18.36 31.91 -2.61
N GLY A 391 17.40 31.58 -3.48
CA GLY A 391 16.60 32.54 -4.23
C GLY A 391 17.12 32.85 -5.65
N GLY A 392 18.13 32.12 -6.13
CA GLY A 392 18.56 32.15 -7.53
C GLY A 392 17.49 31.65 -8.49
N ILE A 393 17.68 31.92 -9.78
CA ILE A 393 16.77 31.53 -10.85
C ILE A 393 17.43 30.53 -11.81
N SER A 394 16.61 29.87 -12.62
CA SER A 394 17.09 28.94 -13.64
C SER A 394 16.52 29.28 -15.01
N VAL A 395 17.37 29.21 -16.03
CA VAL A 395 17.00 29.41 -17.43
C VAL A 395 17.23 28.09 -18.17
N ASP A 396 16.20 27.57 -18.82
CA ASP A 396 16.36 26.40 -19.69
C ASP A 396 17.22 26.76 -20.91
N VAL A 397 18.25 25.95 -21.15
CA VAL A 397 19.20 26.12 -22.26
C VAL A 397 19.39 24.80 -23.02
N THR A 398 18.51 23.81 -22.81
CA THR A 398 18.68 22.44 -23.31
C THR A 398 18.95 22.37 -24.81
N GLU A 399 18.15 23.06 -25.63
CA GLU A 399 18.31 23.05 -27.10
C GLU A 399 19.50 23.90 -27.59
N ARG A 400 20.09 24.70 -26.71
CA ARG A 400 21.23 25.60 -27.01
C ARG A 400 22.57 24.96 -26.66
N VAL A 401 22.59 23.79 -26.02
CA VAL A 401 23.85 23.15 -25.63
C VAL A 401 24.63 22.70 -26.87
N HIS A 402 25.88 23.14 -27.00
CA HIS A 402 26.76 22.63 -28.04
C HIS A 402 26.97 21.11 -27.89
N PRO A 403 26.95 20.32 -28.98
CA PRO A 403 27.11 18.87 -28.90
C PRO A 403 28.35 18.39 -28.14
N ASP A 404 29.47 19.11 -28.25
CA ASP A 404 30.70 18.75 -27.53
C ASP A 404 30.59 18.96 -26.01
N ASN A 405 29.78 19.92 -25.55
CA ASN A 405 29.54 20.14 -24.13
C ASN A 405 28.61 19.06 -23.56
N ALA A 406 27.58 18.69 -24.33
CA ALA A 406 26.72 17.56 -24.00
C ALA A 406 27.52 16.25 -23.92
N ALA A 407 28.38 15.99 -24.91
CA ALA A 407 29.25 14.81 -24.94
C ALA A 407 30.23 14.77 -23.76
N LEU A 408 30.78 15.92 -23.35
CA LEU A 408 31.65 16.01 -22.18
C LEU A 408 30.90 15.65 -20.88
N ALA A 409 29.68 16.15 -20.71
CA ALA A 409 28.84 15.81 -19.56
C ALA A 409 28.44 14.32 -19.55
N GLU A 410 28.05 13.76 -20.71
CA GLU A 410 27.77 12.34 -20.88
C GLU A 410 28.98 11.46 -20.52
N TYR A 411 30.18 11.90 -20.92
CA TYR A 411 31.42 11.20 -20.61
C TYR A 411 31.78 11.29 -19.11
N ALA A 412 31.59 12.45 -18.49
CA ALA A 412 31.82 12.64 -17.05
C ALA A 412 30.93 11.70 -16.21
N ALA A 413 29.63 11.62 -16.52
CA ALA A 413 28.72 10.70 -15.85
C ALA A 413 29.17 9.24 -15.98
N ARG A 414 29.73 8.87 -17.14
CA ARG A 414 30.25 7.52 -17.41
C ARG A 414 31.52 7.19 -16.64
N ILE A 415 32.44 8.15 -16.48
CA ILE A 415 33.65 7.98 -15.65
C ILE A 415 33.26 7.72 -14.20
N VAL A 416 32.32 8.49 -13.67
CA VAL A 416 31.84 8.32 -12.29
C VAL A 416 31.02 7.04 -12.14
N GLY A 417 30.38 6.56 -13.21
CA GLY A 417 29.60 5.33 -13.22
C GLY A 417 28.14 5.53 -12.77
N LEU A 418 27.55 6.66 -13.16
CA LEU A 418 26.17 7.04 -12.84
C LEU A 418 25.26 6.93 -14.07
N ASP A 419 24.10 6.30 -13.91
CA ASP A 419 23.05 6.22 -14.92
C ASP A 419 22.18 7.48 -14.98
N ILE A 420 21.98 8.12 -13.81
CA ILE A 420 21.36 9.43 -13.67
C ILE A 420 22.37 10.33 -12.94
N ALA A 421 22.79 11.41 -13.59
CA ALA A 421 23.79 12.31 -13.06
C ALA A 421 23.41 13.76 -13.33
N GLY A 422 23.70 14.64 -12.37
CA GLY A 422 23.74 16.07 -12.63
C GLY A 422 25.18 16.55 -12.70
N VAL A 423 25.57 17.11 -13.84
CA VAL A 423 26.91 17.63 -14.10
C VAL A 423 26.89 19.15 -14.02
N ASP A 424 27.70 19.72 -13.13
CA ASP A 424 27.87 21.16 -12.99
C ASP A 424 29.06 21.62 -13.83
N MET A 425 28.81 22.55 -14.75
CA MET A 425 29.82 23.10 -15.64
C MET A 425 29.89 24.62 -15.49
N VAL A 426 31.09 25.17 -15.59
CA VAL A 426 31.29 26.61 -15.77
C VAL A 426 31.92 26.83 -17.13
N LEU A 427 31.27 27.66 -17.95
CA LEU A 427 31.64 27.97 -19.33
C LEU A 427 31.32 29.44 -19.62
N GLU A 428 32.07 30.09 -20.50
CA GLU A 428 31.73 31.42 -21.00
C GLU A 428 30.38 31.39 -21.75
N ASP A 429 30.20 30.40 -22.61
CA ASP A 429 29.00 30.20 -23.43
C ASP A 429 28.74 28.71 -23.71
N ILE A 430 27.55 28.23 -23.33
CA ILE A 430 27.15 26.82 -23.53
C ILE A 430 26.95 26.46 -25.01
N GLU A 431 26.75 27.45 -25.88
CA GLU A 431 26.56 27.28 -27.32
C GLU A 431 27.88 27.07 -28.08
N ARG A 432 29.03 27.33 -27.45
CA ARG A 432 30.36 27.13 -28.03
C ARG A 432 30.98 25.84 -27.49
N PRO A 433 31.84 25.14 -28.24
CA PRO A 433 32.54 23.96 -27.74
C PRO A 433 33.47 24.31 -26.57
N HIS A 434 33.55 23.44 -25.55
CA HIS A 434 34.42 23.65 -24.38
C HIS A 434 35.91 23.73 -24.72
N GLN A 435 36.33 23.17 -25.86
CA GLN A 435 37.73 23.20 -26.31
C GLN A 435 38.17 24.57 -26.83
N GLU A 436 37.23 25.45 -27.21
CA GLU A 436 37.51 26.78 -27.77
C GLU A 436 37.30 27.93 -26.78
N GLN A 437 37.02 27.60 -25.52
CA GLN A 437 36.76 28.57 -24.46
C GLN A 437 37.35 28.07 -23.15
N ARG A 438 37.43 28.94 -22.15
CA ARG A 438 37.80 28.50 -20.80
C ARG A 438 36.57 27.86 -20.14
N GLY A 439 36.76 26.67 -19.59
CA GLY A 439 35.65 25.90 -19.04
C GLY A 439 36.08 24.67 -18.28
N ALA A 440 35.28 24.27 -17.29
CA ALA A 440 35.55 23.07 -16.51
C ALA A 440 34.27 22.45 -15.94
N ILE A 441 34.32 21.14 -15.70
CA ILE A 441 33.36 20.46 -14.83
C ILE A 441 33.74 20.73 -13.38
N ILE A 442 32.80 21.28 -12.63
CA ILE A 442 32.98 21.65 -11.23
C ILE A 442 32.59 20.50 -10.29
N GLU A 443 31.50 19.79 -10.62
CA GLU A 443 30.94 18.74 -9.77
C GLU A 443 30.09 17.77 -10.60
N VAL A 444 30.04 16.50 -10.17
CA VAL A 444 29.12 15.48 -10.69
C VAL A 444 28.34 14.92 -9.50
N ASN A 445 27.01 14.89 -9.61
CA ASN A 445 26.10 14.58 -8.51
C ASN A 445 25.22 13.37 -8.84
N ALA A 446 25.16 12.40 -7.93
CA ALA A 446 24.37 11.17 -8.11
C ALA A 446 22.85 11.35 -7.90
N ALA A 447 22.42 12.29 -7.05
CA ALA A 447 21.01 12.59 -6.80
C ALA A 447 20.66 14.01 -7.26
N PRO A 448 20.58 14.28 -8.58
CA PRO A 448 20.37 15.63 -9.07
C PRO A 448 19.00 16.21 -8.68
N GLY A 449 18.99 17.50 -8.33
CA GLY A 449 17.74 18.26 -8.21
C GLY A 449 17.07 18.46 -9.57
N LEU A 450 15.82 18.03 -9.70
CA LEU A 450 15.08 18.07 -10.97
C LEU A 450 14.29 19.37 -11.16
N ARG A 451 14.03 20.11 -10.08
CA ARG A 451 13.17 21.30 -10.05
C ARG A 451 13.52 22.33 -11.13
N MET A 452 14.81 22.57 -11.34
CA MET A 452 15.30 23.57 -12.30
C MET A 452 15.04 23.21 -13.78
N HIS A 453 14.87 21.92 -14.07
CA HIS A 453 14.54 21.44 -15.41
C HIS A 453 13.02 21.28 -15.57
N GLN A 454 12.34 20.83 -14.52
CA GLN A 454 10.88 20.66 -14.51
C GLN A 454 10.14 22.00 -14.54
N TYR A 455 10.64 23.00 -13.82
CA TYR A 455 10.01 24.32 -13.68
C TYR A 455 11.07 25.43 -13.76
N PRO A 456 11.70 25.65 -14.94
CA PRO A 456 12.64 26.74 -15.11
C PRO A 456 11.92 28.08 -14.96
N THR A 457 12.64 29.09 -14.49
CA THR A 457 12.12 30.47 -14.35
C THR A 457 11.90 31.11 -15.71
N VAL A 458 12.81 30.83 -16.64
CA VAL A 458 12.77 31.31 -18.04
C VAL A 458 13.04 30.13 -18.96
N GLY A 459 12.30 30.05 -20.07
CA GLY A 459 12.43 28.96 -21.04
C GLY A 459 11.36 27.88 -20.84
N ARG A 460 11.58 26.70 -21.43
CA ARG A 460 10.54 25.67 -21.53
C ARG A 460 10.66 24.63 -20.39
N PRO A 461 9.58 24.36 -19.65
CA PRO A 461 9.49 23.20 -18.75
C PRO A 461 9.75 21.88 -19.47
N LEU A 462 10.61 21.03 -18.91
CA LEU A 462 10.88 19.68 -19.40
C LEU A 462 10.45 18.64 -18.38
N ASP A 463 9.68 17.65 -18.82
CA ASP A 463 9.21 16.56 -17.94
C ASP A 463 10.32 15.53 -17.69
N VAL A 464 11.31 15.93 -16.90
CA VAL A 464 12.46 15.10 -16.55
C VAL A 464 12.07 13.94 -15.64
N GLY A 465 10.99 14.08 -14.86
CA GLY A 465 10.38 12.98 -14.13
C GLY A 465 9.97 11.84 -15.06
N LYS A 466 9.30 12.17 -16.17
CA LYS A 466 8.96 11.19 -17.22
C LYS A 466 10.19 10.56 -17.87
N ILE A 467 11.23 11.34 -18.18
CA ILE A 467 12.47 10.81 -18.78
C ILE A 467 13.09 9.75 -17.85
N ILE A 468 13.16 10.04 -16.54
CA ILE A 468 13.68 9.10 -15.53
C ILE A 468 12.79 7.87 -15.42
N VAL A 469 11.46 8.02 -15.35
CA VAL A 469 10.53 6.88 -15.26
C VAL A 469 10.61 5.99 -16.52
N ASP A 470 10.81 6.57 -17.70
CA ASP A 470 11.00 5.82 -18.94
C ASP A 470 12.34 5.08 -18.97
N HIS A 471 13.41 5.63 -18.38
CA HIS A 471 14.67 4.91 -18.18
C HIS A 471 14.53 3.75 -17.19
N VAL A 472 13.98 4.02 -16.00
CA VAL A 472 13.85 3.03 -14.92
C VAL A 472 12.90 1.91 -15.31
N MET A 473 11.82 2.25 -16.02
CA MET A 473 10.81 1.31 -16.51
C MET A 473 10.55 1.56 -18.00
N PRO A 474 11.31 0.97 -18.94
CA PRO A 474 11.15 1.27 -20.36
C PRO A 474 9.85 0.77 -20.99
N LYS A 475 9.17 -0.21 -20.36
CA LYS A 475 7.96 -0.83 -20.90
C LYS A 475 6.92 -1.11 -19.82
N GLY A 476 5.66 -1.10 -20.24
CA GLY A 476 4.53 -1.49 -19.41
C GLY A 476 4.26 -0.52 -18.27
N ASN A 477 3.45 -0.97 -17.32
CA ASN A 477 2.99 -0.19 -16.17
C ASN A 477 3.53 -0.74 -14.84
N GLY A 478 4.62 -1.52 -14.88
CA GLY A 478 5.25 -2.08 -13.67
C GLY A 478 4.40 -3.12 -12.92
N ARG A 479 3.26 -3.56 -13.46
CA ARG A 479 2.34 -4.46 -12.77
C ARG A 479 2.59 -5.92 -13.09
N ILE A 480 2.28 -6.76 -12.12
CA ILE A 480 1.98 -8.18 -12.31
C ILE A 480 0.47 -8.38 -12.30
N PRO A 481 -0.07 -9.42 -12.97
CA PRO A 481 -1.50 -9.72 -12.88
C PRO A 481 -1.93 -9.98 -11.43
N VAL A 482 -3.02 -9.35 -11.02
CA VAL A 482 -3.63 -9.52 -9.70
C VAL A 482 -4.98 -10.21 -9.82
N ILE A 483 -5.09 -11.39 -9.23
CA ILE A 483 -6.33 -12.14 -9.07
C ILE A 483 -6.75 -12.01 -7.61
N SER A 484 -7.94 -11.48 -7.35
CA SER A 484 -8.50 -11.39 -5.99
C SER A 484 -9.72 -12.27 -5.86
N VAL A 485 -9.75 -13.11 -4.81
CA VAL A 485 -10.82 -14.07 -4.55
C VAL A 485 -11.49 -13.75 -3.21
N THR A 486 -12.79 -13.47 -3.23
CA THR A 486 -13.60 -13.33 -2.02
C THR A 486 -14.86 -14.19 -2.07
N GLY A 487 -15.53 -14.27 -0.93
CA GLY A 487 -16.75 -15.04 -0.71
C GLY A 487 -16.87 -15.47 0.75
N THR A 488 -18.00 -16.04 1.13
CA THR A 488 -18.15 -16.64 2.47
C THR A 488 -17.36 -17.95 2.51
N ASN A 489 -17.68 -18.89 1.61
CA ASN A 489 -17.03 -20.19 1.50
C ASN A 489 -16.34 -20.41 0.14
N GLY A 490 -15.37 -21.32 0.08
CA GLY A 490 -14.72 -21.74 -1.17
C GLY A 490 -13.56 -20.86 -1.66
N LYS A 491 -13.22 -19.78 -0.93
CA LYS A 491 -12.11 -18.88 -1.27
C LYS A 491 -10.78 -19.63 -1.41
N THR A 492 -10.31 -20.26 -0.34
CA THR A 492 -9.02 -20.97 -0.30
C THR A 492 -8.88 -22.02 -1.39
N THR A 493 -9.88 -22.87 -1.56
CA THR A 493 -9.86 -23.91 -2.59
C THR A 493 -9.84 -23.31 -4.00
N THR A 494 -10.60 -22.24 -4.25
CA THR A 494 -10.56 -21.52 -5.54
C THR A 494 -9.19 -20.89 -5.78
N THR A 495 -8.63 -20.21 -4.78
CA THR A 495 -7.28 -19.62 -4.82
C THR A 495 -6.22 -20.68 -5.13
N ARG A 496 -6.25 -21.84 -4.47
CA ARG A 496 -5.31 -22.94 -4.69
C ARG A 496 -5.45 -23.58 -6.07
N MET A 497 -6.67 -23.74 -6.58
CA MET A 497 -6.91 -24.21 -7.96
C MET A 497 -6.32 -23.24 -9.00
N ILE A 498 -6.53 -21.93 -8.81
CA ILE A 498 -5.96 -20.88 -9.67
C ILE A 498 -4.44 -20.90 -9.58
N GLY A 499 -3.90 -20.98 -8.35
CA GLY A 499 -2.47 -21.09 -8.10
C GLY A 499 -1.85 -22.28 -8.83
N LYS A 500 -2.43 -23.48 -8.71
CA LYS A 500 -1.95 -24.67 -9.42
C LYS A 500 -1.93 -24.48 -10.94
N MET A 501 -3.04 -24.01 -11.53
CA MET A 501 -3.10 -23.80 -12.99
C MET A 501 -2.01 -22.85 -13.50
N LEU A 502 -1.66 -21.83 -12.71
CA LEU A 502 -0.62 -20.87 -13.06
C LEU A 502 0.79 -21.41 -12.79
N MET A 503 0.99 -22.17 -11.72
CA MET A 503 2.26 -22.85 -11.43
C MET A 503 2.58 -23.96 -12.44
N ASP A 504 1.57 -24.69 -12.94
CA ASP A 504 1.73 -25.67 -14.02
C ASP A 504 2.14 -24.99 -15.37
N ARG A 505 2.13 -23.66 -15.43
CA ARG A 505 2.70 -22.83 -16.51
C ARG A 505 4.06 -22.26 -16.16
N GLU A 506 4.71 -22.81 -15.13
CA GLU A 506 6.03 -22.41 -14.64
C GLU A 506 6.08 -20.94 -14.20
N LEU A 507 4.94 -20.37 -13.79
CA LEU A 507 4.89 -19.02 -13.23
C LEU A 507 5.19 -19.07 -11.73
N ALA A 508 6.02 -18.16 -11.26
CA ALA A 508 6.20 -17.87 -9.85
C ALA A 508 4.95 -17.16 -9.30
N VAL A 509 4.01 -17.95 -8.78
CA VAL A 509 2.77 -17.45 -8.18
C VAL A 509 3.01 -17.07 -6.73
N GLY A 510 2.63 -15.84 -6.37
CA GLY A 510 2.50 -15.42 -4.98
C GLY A 510 1.04 -15.55 -4.56
N MET A 511 0.76 -16.26 -3.49
CA MET A 511 -0.59 -16.63 -3.09
C MET A 511 -0.83 -16.33 -1.61
N THR A 512 -1.95 -15.69 -1.28
CA THR A 512 -2.42 -15.57 0.11
C THR A 512 -3.61 -16.50 0.33
N THR A 513 -3.67 -17.11 1.52
CA THR A 513 -4.73 -18.05 1.90
C THR A 513 -5.05 -17.98 3.39
N THR A 514 -6.07 -18.71 3.86
CA THR A 514 -6.40 -18.80 5.29
C THR A 514 -5.27 -19.37 6.16
N ASP A 515 -4.33 -20.14 5.60
CA ASP A 515 -3.27 -20.81 6.39
C ASP A 515 -1.85 -20.30 6.10
N GLY A 516 -1.64 -19.51 5.05
CA GLY A 516 -0.36 -18.85 4.85
C GLY A 516 -0.18 -18.10 3.53
N ILE A 517 0.98 -17.47 3.42
CA ILE A 517 1.52 -16.88 2.19
C ILE A 517 2.44 -17.90 1.54
N TYR A 518 2.23 -18.14 0.25
CA TYR A 518 3.02 -19.07 -0.55
C TYR A 518 3.64 -18.35 -1.75
N VAL A 519 4.88 -18.68 -2.09
CA VAL A 519 5.55 -18.19 -3.31
C VAL A 519 6.14 -19.39 -4.05
N GLY A 520 5.74 -19.59 -5.30
CA GLY A 520 6.18 -20.73 -6.12
C GLY A 520 5.90 -22.08 -5.45
N GLY A 521 4.76 -22.20 -4.77
CA GLY A 521 4.34 -23.41 -4.05
C GLY A 521 4.99 -23.61 -2.67
N LYS A 522 5.94 -22.76 -2.26
CA LYS A 522 6.61 -22.86 -0.96
C LYS A 522 5.96 -21.94 0.06
N LEU A 523 5.73 -22.43 1.28
CA LEU A 523 5.23 -21.63 2.39
C LEU A 523 6.29 -20.58 2.79
N LEU A 524 5.92 -19.31 2.72
CA LEU A 524 6.75 -18.17 3.13
C LEU A 524 6.41 -17.72 4.56
N LEU A 525 5.12 -17.64 4.88
CA LEU A 525 4.62 -17.19 6.18
C LEU A 525 3.36 -17.99 6.54
N LYS A 526 3.33 -18.54 7.76
CA LYS A 526 2.16 -19.26 8.29
C LYS A 526 1.23 -18.30 9.05
N GLY A 527 -0.09 -18.50 8.91
CA GLY A 527 -1.13 -17.77 9.65
C GLY A 527 -2.33 -17.38 8.79
N ASP A 528 -3.31 -16.69 9.38
CA ASP A 528 -4.41 -16.07 8.60
C ASP A 528 -3.86 -14.88 7.81
N THR A 529 -3.69 -15.09 6.52
CA THR A 529 -3.02 -14.13 5.63
C THR A 529 -4.00 -13.56 4.59
N THR A 530 -5.28 -13.54 4.91
CA THR A 530 -6.36 -13.12 3.98
C THR A 530 -6.63 -11.61 3.95
N GLY A 531 -5.67 -10.82 4.47
CA GLY A 531 -5.77 -9.36 4.60
C GLY A 531 -4.77 -8.56 3.74
N PRO A 532 -4.92 -7.22 3.68
CA PRO A 532 -4.10 -6.37 2.81
C PRO A 532 -2.61 -6.37 3.11
N GLU A 533 -2.21 -6.51 4.38
CA GLU A 533 -0.79 -6.57 4.76
C GLU A 533 -0.09 -7.79 4.14
N SER A 534 -0.74 -8.95 4.18
CA SER A 534 -0.25 -10.17 3.55
C SER A 534 -0.23 -10.07 2.02
N ALA A 535 -1.24 -9.44 1.43
CA ALA A 535 -1.24 -9.16 0.00
C ALA A 535 -0.09 -8.22 -0.41
N GLN A 536 0.26 -7.23 0.43
CA GLN A 536 1.42 -6.36 0.20
C GLN A 536 2.74 -7.13 0.24
N ILE A 537 2.89 -8.15 1.10
CA ILE A 537 4.07 -9.04 1.08
C ILE A 537 4.21 -9.70 -0.29
N VAL A 538 3.12 -10.23 -0.86
CA VAL A 538 3.11 -10.83 -2.20
C VAL A 538 3.42 -9.80 -3.29
N LEU A 539 2.78 -8.63 -3.26
CA LEU A 539 2.96 -7.58 -4.27
C LEU A 539 4.35 -6.93 -4.24
N ARG A 540 5.10 -7.05 -3.13
CA ARG A 540 6.48 -6.54 -2.99
C ARG A 540 7.54 -7.62 -3.22
N HIS A 541 7.13 -8.88 -3.38
CA HIS A 541 8.07 -9.98 -3.53
C HIS A 541 8.68 -9.98 -4.96
N PRO A 542 10.01 -9.85 -5.11
CA PRO A 542 10.65 -9.63 -6.41
C PRO A 542 10.51 -10.82 -7.37
N ASP A 543 10.29 -12.04 -6.88
CA ASP A 543 10.14 -13.19 -7.78
C ASP A 543 8.70 -13.39 -8.30
N VAL A 544 7.70 -12.74 -7.69
CA VAL A 544 6.30 -13.02 -8.01
C VAL A 544 5.96 -12.46 -9.39
N GLN A 545 5.44 -13.34 -10.26
CA GLN A 545 4.99 -13.03 -11.61
C GLN A 545 3.47 -12.81 -11.70
N VAL A 546 2.70 -13.43 -10.81
CA VAL A 546 1.24 -13.34 -10.72
C VAL A 546 0.83 -13.46 -9.25
N ALA A 547 -0.06 -12.58 -8.80
CA ALA A 547 -0.60 -12.60 -7.44
C ALA A 547 -2.00 -13.24 -7.42
N VAL A 548 -2.22 -14.24 -6.57
CA VAL A 548 -3.54 -14.86 -6.33
C VAL A 548 -3.91 -14.65 -4.86
N LEU A 549 -4.74 -13.64 -4.62
CA LEU A 549 -4.99 -13.09 -3.30
C LEU A 549 -6.33 -13.54 -2.75
N GLU A 550 -6.33 -14.44 -1.76
CA GLU A 550 -7.51 -14.63 -0.93
C GLU A 550 -7.78 -13.35 -0.11
N THR A 551 -8.95 -12.75 -0.33
CA THR A 551 -9.33 -11.46 0.26
C THR A 551 -10.56 -11.66 1.14
N ALA A 552 -10.37 -11.77 2.45
CA ALA A 552 -11.46 -11.95 3.39
C ALA A 552 -12.13 -10.62 3.76
N ARG A 553 -13.40 -10.70 4.13
CA ARG A 553 -14.20 -9.56 4.61
C ARG A 553 -13.49 -8.79 5.74
N GLY A 554 -12.96 -9.53 6.73
CA GLY A 554 -12.26 -8.92 7.86
C GLY A 554 -11.06 -8.08 7.43
N GLY A 555 -10.30 -8.54 6.42
CA GLY A 555 -9.21 -7.77 5.82
C GLY A 555 -9.70 -6.49 5.15
N ILE A 556 -10.77 -6.57 4.36
CA ILE A 556 -11.38 -5.43 3.67
C ILE A 556 -11.85 -4.37 4.67
N LEU A 557 -12.54 -4.76 5.74
CA LEU A 557 -13.06 -3.83 6.76
C LEU A 557 -11.94 -3.18 7.57
N ARG A 558 -10.86 -3.91 7.86
CA ARG A 558 -9.77 -3.39 8.68
C ARG A 558 -8.85 -2.45 7.90
N ALA A 559 -8.56 -2.75 6.64
CA ALA A 559 -7.48 -2.07 5.91
C ALA A 559 -7.74 -1.87 4.40
N GLY A 560 -8.97 -2.08 3.91
CA GLY A 560 -9.31 -1.90 2.50
C GLY A 560 -8.69 -2.97 1.60
N LEU A 561 -8.31 -2.59 0.38
CA LEU A 561 -7.60 -3.43 -0.57
C LEU A 561 -6.12 -3.05 -0.65
N ALA A 562 -5.26 -4.04 -0.88
CA ALA A 562 -3.81 -3.85 -1.03
C ALA A 562 -3.39 -3.35 -2.43
N TYR A 563 -4.32 -3.31 -3.37
CA TYR A 563 -4.07 -2.97 -4.77
C TYR A 563 -5.12 -1.95 -5.23
N ASP A 564 -4.80 -1.21 -6.27
CA ASP A 564 -5.67 -0.19 -6.87
C ASP A 564 -6.64 -0.76 -7.92
N TYR A 565 -6.32 -1.89 -8.57
CA TYR A 565 -7.30 -2.70 -9.31
C TYR A 565 -6.86 -4.17 -9.43
N ALA A 566 -7.84 -5.07 -9.58
CA ALA A 566 -7.59 -6.46 -9.93
C ALA A 566 -7.78 -6.71 -11.44
N ASP A 567 -6.92 -7.54 -12.03
CA ASP A 567 -7.08 -8.02 -13.40
C ASP A 567 -8.20 -9.06 -13.51
N VAL A 568 -8.39 -9.85 -12.44
CA VAL A 568 -9.52 -10.75 -12.29
C VAL A 568 -10.03 -10.72 -10.85
N ALA A 569 -11.27 -10.29 -10.63
CA ALA A 569 -11.94 -10.40 -9.33
C ALA A 569 -12.90 -11.59 -9.33
N VAL A 570 -12.91 -12.39 -8.27
CA VAL A 570 -13.74 -13.59 -8.14
C VAL A 570 -14.58 -13.50 -6.88
N VAL A 571 -15.89 -13.64 -7.02
CA VAL A 571 -16.82 -13.70 -5.88
C VAL A 571 -17.54 -15.04 -5.91
N THR A 572 -17.25 -15.89 -4.91
CA THR A 572 -17.76 -17.27 -4.91
C THR A 572 -19.21 -17.40 -4.40
N ASN A 573 -19.55 -16.75 -3.28
CA ASN A 573 -20.88 -16.75 -2.65
C ASN A 573 -20.93 -15.76 -1.49
N VAL A 574 -22.14 -15.42 -1.07
CA VAL A 574 -22.44 -14.65 0.15
C VAL A 574 -23.42 -15.46 1.00
N ALA A 575 -23.00 -15.78 2.22
CA ALA A 575 -23.83 -16.48 3.21
C ALA A 575 -23.60 -15.86 4.59
N ASN A 576 -24.55 -16.12 5.52
CA ASN A 576 -24.46 -15.72 6.91
C ASN A 576 -23.16 -16.24 7.52
N ASP A 577 -22.27 -15.30 7.84
CA ASP A 577 -21.01 -15.57 8.48
C ASP A 577 -20.52 -14.27 9.12
N HIS A 578 -20.16 -14.35 10.40
CA HIS A 578 -19.71 -13.20 11.20
C HIS A 578 -20.69 -12.00 11.25
N LEU A 579 -22.01 -12.24 11.29
CA LEU A 579 -23.00 -11.19 11.61
C LEU A 579 -22.80 -10.70 13.05
N GLY A 580 -23.14 -9.44 13.31
CA GLY A 580 -22.94 -8.79 14.62
C GLY A 580 -21.50 -8.41 14.92
N GLN A 581 -20.65 -8.29 13.90
CA GLN A 581 -19.27 -7.81 14.03
C GLN A 581 -19.04 -6.61 13.12
N TYR A 582 -18.34 -5.60 13.63
CA TYR A 582 -18.03 -4.37 12.91
C TYR A 582 -19.30 -3.64 12.42
N GLY A 583 -20.40 -3.73 13.18
CA GLY A 583 -21.67 -3.07 12.86
C GLY A 583 -22.41 -3.66 11.65
N MET A 584 -22.08 -4.88 11.23
CA MET A 584 -22.82 -5.57 10.16
C MET A 584 -23.94 -6.43 10.74
N GLU A 585 -25.18 -6.14 10.32
CA GLU A 585 -26.38 -6.76 10.87
C GLU A 585 -27.13 -7.61 9.85
N SER A 586 -26.81 -7.45 8.55
CA SER A 586 -27.51 -8.10 7.46
C SER A 586 -26.58 -8.83 6.47
N LEU A 587 -27.18 -9.71 5.67
CA LEU A 587 -26.48 -10.39 4.58
C LEU A 587 -26.09 -9.39 3.47
N GLU A 588 -26.89 -8.35 3.29
CA GLU A 588 -26.66 -7.23 2.38
C GLU A 588 -25.42 -6.43 2.76
N ASP A 589 -25.13 -6.25 4.06
CA ASP A 589 -23.91 -5.61 4.53
C ASP A 589 -22.68 -6.45 4.16
N ILE A 590 -22.74 -7.78 4.39
CA ILE A 590 -21.69 -8.72 3.99
C ILE A 590 -21.46 -8.63 2.46
N ALA A 591 -22.55 -8.58 1.68
CA ALA A 591 -22.49 -8.45 0.23
C ALA A 591 -21.86 -7.12 -0.19
N HIS A 592 -22.20 -6.02 0.47
CA HIS A 592 -21.64 -4.70 0.17
C HIS A 592 -20.12 -4.66 0.39
N VAL A 593 -19.61 -5.22 1.48
CA VAL A 593 -18.17 -5.29 1.73
C VAL A 593 -17.47 -6.10 0.63
N LYS A 594 -18.05 -7.25 0.25
CA LYS A 594 -17.49 -8.14 -0.78
C LYS A 594 -17.60 -7.56 -2.18
N SER A 595 -18.56 -6.67 -2.46
CA SER A 595 -18.69 -6.05 -3.78
C SER A 595 -17.51 -5.14 -4.12
N LEU A 596 -16.76 -4.66 -3.12
CA LEU A 596 -15.59 -3.81 -3.32
C LEU A 596 -14.58 -4.40 -4.33
N ILE A 597 -14.26 -5.70 -4.25
CA ILE A 597 -13.30 -6.28 -5.21
C ILE A 597 -13.83 -6.29 -6.65
N ALA A 598 -15.15 -6.37 -6.83
CA ALA A 598 -15.81 -6.33 -8.15
C ALA A 598 -15.93 -4.89 -8.68
N GLU A 599 -15.98 -3.90 -7.78
CA GLU A 599 -15.99 -2.47 -8.11
C GLU A 599 -14.60 -1.97 -8.53
N VAL A 600 -13.55 -2.53 -7.93
CA VAL A 600 -12.14 -2.12 -8.09
C VAL A 600 -11.46 -2.94 -9.21
N VAL A 601 -12.02 -2.84 -10.42
CA VAL A 601 -11.51 -3.46 -11.66
C VAL A 601 -11.57 -2.49 -12.84
N ARG A 602 -10.70 -2.69 -13.84
CA ARG A 602 -10.64 -1.87 -15.06
C ARG A 602 -11.52 -2.44 -16.19
N PRO A 603 -11.91 -1.63 -17.19
CA PRO A 603 -12.75 -2.09 -18.31
C PRO A 603 -12.20 -3.27 -19.13
N HIS A 604 -10.87 -3.39 -19.20
CA HIS A 604 -10.22 -4.51 -19.91
C HIS A 604 -10.07 -5.77 -19.03
N SER A 605 -10.33 -5.67 -17.72
CA SER A 605 -10.21 -6.73 -16.72
C SER A 605 -11.52 -7.54 -16.60
N TYR A 606 -11.51 -8.61 -15.81
CA TYR A 606 -12.64 -9.53 -15.67
C TYR A 606 -13.20 -9.59 -14.24
N VAL A 607 -14.50 -9.87 -14.12
CA VAL A 607 -15.15 -10.21 -12.85
C VAL A 607 -15.89 -11.53 -12.99
N VAL A 608 -15.49 -12.52 -12.19
CA VAL A 608 -16.05 -13.86 -12.15
C VAL A 608 -17.07 -13.92 -11.02
N LEU A 609 -18.34 -14.13 -11.35
CA LEU A 609 -19.47 -14.06 -10.41
C LEU A 609 -20.27 -15.36 -10.41
N ASN A 610 -20.62 -15.84 -9.22
CA ASN A 610 -21.54 -16.97 -9.08
C ASN A 610 -22.97 -16.54 -9.44
N ALA A 611 -23.55 -17.12 -10.49
CA ALA A 611 -24.93 -16.88 -10.89
C ALA A 611 -25.95 -17.68 -10.08
N ASP A 612 -25.51 -18.67 -9.30
CA ASP A 612 -26.37 -19.43 -8.38
C ASP A 612 -26.73 -18.62 -7.12
N ASP A 613 -25.98 -17.55 -6.85
CA ASP A 613 -26.20 -16.62 -5.73
C ASP A 613 -26.72 -15.26 -6.24
N PRO A 614 -27.98 -14.88 -5.93
CA PRO A 614 -28.56 -13.63 -6.43
C PRO A 614 -27.83 -12.36 -5.98
N LEU A 615 -27.27 -12.33 -4.77
CA LEU A 615 -26.52 -11.18 -4.26
C LEU A 615 -25.22 -11.01 -5.03
N VAL A 616 -24.50 -12.11 -5.25
CA VAL A 616 -23.28 -12.10 -6.08
C VAL A 616 -23.60 -11.74 -7.53
N ALA A 617 -24.66 -12.31 -8.11
CA ALA A 617 -25.07 -12.01 -9.48
C ALA A 617 -25.38 -10.51 -9.68
N SER A 618 -25.90 -9.84 -8.64
CA SER A 618 -26.21 -8.40 -8.67
C SER A 618 -24.97 -7.51 -8.85
N PHE A 619 -23.77 -7.99 -8.48
CA PHE A 619 -22.52 -7.23 -8.58
C PHE A 619 -22.10 -6.95 -10.02
N ALA A 620 -22.68 -7.65 -11.00
CA ALA A 620 -22.52 -7.33 -12.42
C ALA A 620 -22.92 -5.88 -12.77
N ARG A 621 -23.76 -5.24 -11.94
CA ARG A 621 -24.17 -3.82 -12.10
C ARG A 621 -23.22 -2.83 -11.44
N LYS A 622 -22.31 -3.30 -10.58
CA LYS A 622 -21.37 -2.47 -9.81
C LYS A 622 -19.98 -2.44 -10.40
N THR A 623 -19.74 -3.17 -11.49
CA THR A 623 -18.41 -3.31 -12.09
C THR A 623 -18.28 -2.60 -13.42
N LYS A 624 -17.06 -2.15 -13.73
CA LYS A 624 -16.66 -1.68 -15.06
C LYS A 624 -16.03 -2.79 -15.91
N GLY A 625 -15.66 -3.91 -15.29
CA GLY A 625 -14.97 -5.03 -15.96
C GLY A 625 -15.91 -5.95 -16.73
N LYS A 626 -15.33 -6.86 -17.51
CA LYS A 626 -16.07 -7.88 -18.27
C LYS A 626 -16.56 -8.99 -17.34
N VAL A 627 -17.87 -9.18 -17.27
CA VAL A 627 -18.47 -10.19 -16.39
C VAL A 627 -18.42 -11.58 -17.00
N ILE A 628 -17.89 -12.55 -16.25
CA ILE A 628 -18.00 -13.98 -16.51
C ILE A 628 -18.86 -14.58 -15.41
N PHE A 629 -20.02 -15.14 -15.75
CA PHE A 629 -20.81 -15.86 -14.77
C PHE A 629 -20.42 -17.33 -14.71
N PHE A 630 -20.53 -17.94 -13.53
CA PHE A 630 -20.48 -19.40 -13.41
C PHE A 630 -21.70 -19.95 -12.68
N SER A 631 -22.07 -21.20 -12.99
CA SER A 631 -23.29 -21.81 -12.43
C SER A 631 -23.24 -23.33 -12.47
N THR A 632 -23.71 -23.96 -11.40
CA THR A 632 -23.97 -25.41 -11.37
C THR A 632 -25.43 -25.76 -11.67
N GLU A 633 -26.31 -24.76 -11.69
CA GLU A 633 -27.73 -24.93 -11.96
C GLU A 633 -28.00 -25.25 -13.45
N LYS A 634 -28.87 -26.23 -13.69
CA LYS A 634 -29.15 -26.75 -15.04
C LYS A 634 -29.75 -25.70 -15.99
N ASP A 635 -30.60 -24.82 -15.46
CA ASP A 635 -31.39 -23.85 -16.24
C ASP A 635 -31.36 -22.43 -15.63
N ASN A 636 -30.16 -21.95 -15.29
CA ASN A 636 -29.97 -20.63 -14.68
C ASN A 636 -30.40 -19.48 -15.63
N LEU A 637 -31.37 -18.67 -15.21
CA LEU A 637 -31.92 -17.57 -16.01
C LEU A 637 -30.89 -16.44 -16.24
N THR A 638 -30.04 -16.16 -15.26
CA THR A 638 -28.98 -15.14 -15.35
C THR A 638 -27.98 -15.52 -16.44
N ILE A 639 -27.54 -16.78 -16.48
CA ILE A 639 -26.65 -17.29 -17.53
C ILE A 639 -27.27 -17.12 -18.92
N ARG A 640 -28.53 -17.55 -19.10
CA ARG A 640 -29.22 -17.45 -20.40
C ARG A 640 -29.32 -16.02 -20.90
N LYS A 641 -29.72 -15.08 -20.03
CA LYS A 641 -29.82 -13.65 -20.36
C LYS A 641 -28.45 -13.08 -20.71
N HIS A 642 -27.41 -13.45 -19.96
CA HIS A 642 -26.04 -12.98 -20.19
C HIS A 642 -25.47 -13.48 -21.52
N LEU A 643 -25.64 -14.76 -21.83
CA LEU A 643 -25.20 -15.32 -23.11
C LEU A 643 -25.98 -14.74 -24.29
N ALA A 644 -27.28 -14.45 -24.14
CA ALA A 644 -28.10 -13.87 -25.21
C ALA A 644 -27.61 -12.48 -25.66
N VAL A 645 -26.88 -11.75 -24.81
CA VAL A 645 -26.27 -10.45 -25.14
C VAL A 645 -24.76 -10.55 -25.44
N GLY A 646 -24.25 -11.76 -25.72
CA GLY A 646 -22.85 -11.99 -26.06
C GLY A 646 -21.89 -12.11 -24.87
N GLY A 647 -22.42 -12.22 -23.65
CA GLY A 647 -21.65 -12.41 -22.43
C GLY A 647 -20.93 -13.76 -22.38
N ILE A 648 -20.11 -13.95 -21.34
CA ILE A 648 -19.28 -15.15 -21.13
C ILE A 648 -19.79 -15.91 -19.90
N ALA A 649 -19.88 -17.23 -19.99
CA ALA A 649 -20.29 -18.07 -18.86
C ALA A 649 -19.59 -19.43 -18.81
N VAL A 650 -19.38 -19.95 -17.60
CA VAL A 650 -18.88 -21.32 -17.34
C VAL A 650 -19.92 -22.10 -16.54
N PHE A 651 -20.47 -23.17 -17.11
CA PHE A 651 -21.56 -23.90 -16.45
C PHE A 651 -21.59 -25.39 -16.82
N VAL A 652 -22.38 -26.16 -16.06
CA VAL A 652 -22.49 -27.61 -16.27
C VAL A 652 -23.71 -27.95 -17.12
N ARG A 653 -23.50 -28.71 -18.18
CA ARG A 653 -24.57 -29.25 -19.04
C ARG A 653 -24.32 -30.71 -19.36
N ARG A 654 -25.29 -31.57 -19.02
CA ARG A 654 -25.23 -33.03 -19.26
C ARG A 654 -23.92 -33.66 -18.73
N GLY A 655 -23.48 -33.25 -17.53
CA GLY A 655 -22.26 -33.76 -16.88
C GLY A 655 -20.94 -33.23 -17.46
N ASN A 656 -20.99 -32.29 -18.42
CA ASN A 656 -19.81 -31.63 -18.98
C ASN A 656 -19.75 -30.18 -18.51
N ILE A 657 -18.54 -29.70 -18.25
CA ILE A 657 -18.25 -28.30 -17.99
C ILE A 657 -18.04 -27.61 -19.34
N LEU A 658 -18.86 -26.61 -19.60
CA LEU A 658 -18.83 -25.81 -20.82
C LEU A 658 -18.41 -24.38 -20.49
N LEU A 659 -17.59 -23.80 -21.36
CA LEU A 659 -17.33 -22.38 -21.42
C LEU A 659 -17.98 -21.82 -22.69
N CYS A 660 -18.88 -20.86 -22.52
CA CYS A 660 -19.59 -20.24 -23.63
C CYS A 660 -19.33 -18.73 -23.69
N GLN A 661 -19.28 -18.20 -24.91
CA GLN A 661 -19.27 -16.77 -25.18
C GLN A 661 -20.31 -16.49 -26.27
N GLY A 662 -21.40 -15.83 -25.90
CA GLY A 662 -22.56 -15.72 -26.79
C GLY A 662 -23.10 -17.09 -27.19
N ASP A 663 -23.10 -17.36 -28.49
CA ASP A 663 -23.52 -18.61 -29.12
C ASP A 663 -22.38 -19.66 -29.22
N GLN A 664 -21.13 -19.24 -29.05
CA GLN A 664 -19.98 -20.14 -29.10
C GLN A 664 -19.89 -20.96 -27.82
N SER A 665 -19.63 -22.26 -27.96
CA SER A 665 -19.53 -23.19 -26.83
C SER A 665 -18.30 -24.09 -26.97
N HIS A 666 -17.52 -24.16 -25.89
CA HIS A 666 -16.33 -24.97 -25.78
C HIS A 666 -16.45 -25.91 -24.59
N LYS A 667 -16.26 -27.21 -24.81
CA LYS A 667 -16.18 -28.19 -23.72
C LYS A 667 -14.79 -28.14 -23.10
N ILE A 668 -14.72 -27.96 -21.78
CA ILE A 668 -13.46 -27.99 -21.02
C ILE A 668 -13.14 -29.43 -20.60
N CYS A 669 -14.03 -30.04 -19.81
CA CYS A 669 -13.91 -31.42 -19.35
C CYS A 669 -15.26 -31.96 -18.84
N GLY A 670 -15.32 -33.24 -18.49
CA GLY A 670 -16.41 -33.82 -17.72
C GLY A 670 -16.27 -33.50 -16.23
N VAL A 671 -17.39 -33.40 -15.51
CA VAL A 671 -17.36 -33.19 -14.05
C VAL A 671 -16.60 -34.32 -13.33
N LYS A 672 -16.75 -35.55 -13.83
CA LYS A 672 -16.04 -36.74 -13.33
C LYS A 672 -14.53 -36.72 -13.56
N ASP A 673 -14.05 -35.86 -14.47
CA ASP A 673 -12.63 -35.73 -14.76
C ASP A 673 -11.91 -34.86 -13.71
N LEU A 674 -12.67 -34.27 -12.77
CA LEU A 674 -12.17 -33.42 -11.67
C LEU A 674 -12.28 -34.17 -10.33
N PRO A 675 -11.18 -34.73 -9.78
CA PRO A 675 -11.20 -35.56 -8.57
C PRO A 675 -11.79 -34.86 -7.35
N VAL A 676 -11.45 -33.59 -7.15
CA VAL A 676 -11.93 -32.73 -6.06
C VAL A 676 -13.46 -32.60 -5.97
N THR A 677 -14.17 -32.89 -7.06
CA THR A 677 -15.65 -32.88 -7.11
C THR A 677 -16.27 -34.19 -6.65
N TRP A 678 -15.48 -35.25 -6.47
CA TRP A 678 -15.92 -36.60 -6.10
C TRP A 678 -17.00 -37.14 -7.03
N ASN A 679 -16.73 -37.13 -8.35
CA ASN A 679 -17.71 -37.46 -9.39
C ASN A 679 -18.97 -36.58 -9.34
N GLY A 680 -18.79 -35.28 -9.03
CA GLY A 680 -19.89 -34.32 -8.89
C GLY A 680 -20.71 -34.44 -7.60
N LYS A 681 -20.30 -35.28 -6.63
CA LYS A 681 -20.96 -35.34 -5.31
C LYS A 681 -20.76 -34.04 -4.53
N ALA A 682 -19.55 -33.46 -4.58
CA ALA A 682 -19.17 -32.22 -3.90
C ALA A 682 -19.52 -30.99 -4.75
N LEU A 683 -20.76 -30.51 -4.63
CA LEU A 683 -21.26 -29.39 -5.44
C LEU A 683 -20.49 -28.08 -5.19
N HIS A 684 -20.10 -27.82 -3.95
CA HIS A 684 -19.31 -26.63 -3.59
C HIS A 684 -17.94 -26.62 -4.27
N ASN A 685 -17.27 -27.77 -4.37
CA ASN A 685 -16.00 -27.88 -5.10
C ASN A 685 -16.18 -27.80 -6.61
N LEU A 686 -17.33 -28.24 -7.13
CA LEU A 686 -17.68 -27.99 -8.52
C LEU A 686 -17.85 -26.49 -8.77
N GLN A 687 -18.54 -25.74 -7.91
CA GLN A 687 -18.62 -24.27 -8.01
C GLN A 687 -17.23 -23.61 -7.98
N ASN A 688 -16.37 -24.01 -7.04
CA ASN A 688 -14.98 -23.52 -6.96
C ASN A 688 -14.19 -23.80 -8.25
N ALA A 689 -14.35 -25.00 -8.82
CA ALA A 689 -13.71 -25.37 -10.07
C ALA A 689 -14.23 -24.54 -11.26
N LEU A 690 -15.54 -24.29 -11.36
CA LEU A 690 -16.09 -23.43 -12.43
C LEU A 690 -15.54 -22.00 -12.33
N ALA A 691 -15.42 -21.46 -11.11
CA ALA A 691 -14.81 -20.16 -10.88
C ALA A 691 -13.33 -20.16 -11.30
N ALA A 692 -12.55 -21.17 -10.92
CA ALA A 692 -11.16 -21.31 -11.34
C ALA A 692 -11.03 -21.41 -12.88
N ILE A 693 -11.85 -22.23 -13.53
CA ILE A 693 -11.89 -22.35 -15.00
C ILE A 693 -12.14 -21.00 -15.68
N ALA A 694 -13.08 -20.20 -15.15
CA ALA A 694 -13.37 -18.86 -15.66
C ALA A 694 -12.14 -17.93 -15.55
N VAL A 695 -11.39 -18.00 -14.44
CA VAL A 695 -10.13 -17.26 -14.26
C VAL A 695 -9.05 -17.73 -15.22
N GLY A 696 -8.86 -19.05 -15.35
CA GLY A 696 -7.87 -19.61 -16.27
C GLY A 696 -8.12 -19.14 -17.70
N TRP A 697 -9.37 -19.16 -18.14
CA TRP A 697 -9.74 -18.66 -19.48
C TRP A 697 -9.54 -17.15 -19.61
N SER A 698 -9.90 -16.34 -18.61
CA SER A 698 -9.75 -14.87 -18.67
C SER A 698 -8.28 -14.43 -18.73
N LEU A 699 -7.37 -15.25 -18.19
CA LEU A 699 -5.91 -15.09 -18.28
C LEU A 699 -5.31 -15.69 -19.56
N GLY A 700 -6.13 -16.23 -20.46
CA GLY A 700 -5.69 -16.78 -21.76
C GLY A 700 -5.18 -18.22 -21.71
N LEU A 701 -5.43 -18.97 -20.63
CA LEU A 701 -5.09 -20.39 -20.59
C LEU A 701 -5.98 -21.18 -21.57
N LYS A 702 -5.34 -22.08 -22.33
CA LYS A 702 -6.04 -23.01 -23.22
C LYS A 702 -6.83 -24.02 -22.41
N ALA A 703 -8.02 -24.40 -22.90
CA ALA A 703 -8.91 -25.40 -22.27
C ALA A 703 -8.18 -26.69 -21.87
N GLU A 704 -7.26 -27.16 -22.72
CA GLU A 704 -6.48 -28.37 -22.45
C GLU A 704 -5.58 -28.25 -21.22
N GLY A 705 -4.90 -27.11 -21.04
CA GLY A 705 -4.07 -26.91 -19.85
C GLY A 705 -4.91 -26.72 -18.59
N ILE A 706 -6.06 -26.03 -18.69
CA ILE A 706 -7.02 -25.92 -17.58
C ILE A 706 -7.48 -27.32 -17.15
N ARG A 707 -7.84 -28.17 -18.11
CA ARG A 707 -8.27 -29.54 -17.87
C ARG A 707 -7.19 -30.37 -17.17
N ILE A 708 -5.95 -30.36 -17.69
CA ILE A 708 -4.83 -31.14 -17.12
C ILE A 708 -4.60 -30.73 -15.66
N SER A 709 -4.39 -29.43 -15.41
CA SER A 709 -4.16 -28.92 -14.05
C SER A 709 -5.28 -29.29 -13.08
N LEU A 710 -6.54 -29.09 -13.44
CA LEU A 710 -7.65 -29.39 -12.52
C LEU A 710 -7.93 -30.89 -12.38
N SER A 711 -7.51 -31.72 -13.33
CA SER A 711 -7.59 -33.19 -13.20
C SER A 711 -6.59 -33.76 -12.20
N GLU A 712 -5.51 -33.03 -11.91
CA GLU A 712 -4.52 -33.37 -10.89
C GLU A 712 -4.80 -32.71 -9.53
N PHE A 713 -5.74 -31.77 -9.46
CA PHE A 713 -6.11 -31.13 -8.20
C PHE A 713 -7.06 -32.04 -7.41
N THR A 714 -6.60 -32.56 -6.27
CA THR A 714 -7.37 -33.44 -5.39
C THR A 714 -7.76 -32.74 -4.09
N SER A 715 -8.54 -33.45 -3.26
CA SER A 715 -8.83 -33.05 -1.88
C SER A 715 -7.72 -33.44 -0.91
N ASP A 716 -6.55 -33.89 -1.37
CA ASP A 716 -5.49 -34.35 -0.46
C ASP A 716 -4.79 -33.16 0.22
N PRO A 717 -4.15 -33.36 1.39
CA PRO A 717 -3.51 -32.27 2.14
C PRO A 717 -2.47 -31.49 1.33
N GLU A 718 -1.75 -32.13 0.41
CA GLU A 718 -0.77 -31.46 -0.46
C GLU A 718 -1.41 -30.41 -1.38
N CYS A 719 -2.60 -30.69 -1.91
CA CYS A 719 -3.31 -29.79 -2.83
C CYS A 719 -4.24 -28.82 -2.10
N ASN A 720 -4.90 -29.30 -1.05
CA ASN A 720 -6.03 -28.60 -0.42
C ASN A 720 -6.10 -28.84 1.10
N ARG A 721 -4.98 -28.73 1.81
CA ARG A 721 -4.86 -28.83 3.27
C ARG A 721 -6.01 -28.14 4.02
N GLY A 722 -6.65 -28.87 4.94
CA GLY A 722 -7.76 -28.44 5.78
C GLY A 722 -9.14 -28.35 5.10
N ARG A 723 -9.30 -28.82 3.86
CA ARG A 723 -10.53 -28.62 3.05
C ARG A 723 -11.04 -29.94 2.48
N LEU A 724 -11.97 -30.56 3.20
CA LEU A 724 -12.56 -31.87 2.92
C LEU A 724 -11.48 -32.95 2.64
N ASN A 725 -10.43 -33.00 3.46
CA ASN A 725 -9.34 -33.97 3.27
C ASN A 725 -9.79 -35.38 3.68
N PRO A 726 -9.67 -36.39 2.80
CA PRO A 726 -10.10 -37.76 3.09
C PRO A 726 -8.98 -38.59 3.74
N TYR A 727 -9.34 -39.43 4.70
CA TYR A 727 -8.48 -40.46 5.29
C TYR A 727 -9.29 -41.75 5.52
N THR A 728 -8.60 -42.88 5.63
CA THR A 728 -9.23 -44.15 6.04
C THR A 728 -8.47 -44.71 7.23
N ILE A 729 -9.11 -44.77 8.39
CA ILE A 729 -8.49 -45.18 9.66
C ILE A 729 -9.36 -46.26 10.30
N GLY A 730 -8.81 -47.44 10.57
CA GLY A 730 -9.57 -48.54 11.19
C GLY A 730 -10.84 -48.97 10.41
N GLY A 731 -10.87 -48.75 9.09
CA GLY A 731 -12.06 -48.98 8.24
C GLY A 731 -13.12 -47.88 8.29
N VAL A 732 -12.90 -46.79 9.03
CA VAL A 732 -13.75 -45.59 9.05
C VAL A 732 -13.24 -44.60 7.99
N GLN A 733 -14.16 -43.97 7.24
CA GLN A 733 -13.82 -42.88 6.33
C GLN A 733 -13.83 -41.56 7.09
N VAL A 734 -12.67 -40.95 7.28
CA VAL A 734 -12.49 -39.73 8.08
C VAL A 734 -12.31 -38.55 7.13
N PHE A 735 -13.02 -37.46 7.38
CA PHE A 735 -12.89 -36.21 6.64
C PHE A 735 -12.53 -35.06 7.57
N ILE A 736 -11.55 -34.24 7.18
CA ILE A 736 -11.17 -33.04 7.92
C ILE A 736 -11.54 -31.80 7.11
N ASP A 737 -12.27 -30.87 7.73
CA ASP A 737 -12.70 -29.64 7.08
C ASP A 737 -12.70 -28.44 8.04
N TYR A 738 -12.46 -27.23 7.54
CA TYR A 738 -12.46 -26.00 8.32
C TYR A 738 -13.86 -25.34 8.47
N GLY A 739 -14.91 -25.88 7.85
CA GLY A 739 -16.24 -25.27 7.83
C GLY A 739 -16.76 -24.94 9.25
N HIS A 740 -16.99 -23.66 9.52
CA HIS A 740 -17.39 -23.16 10.85
C HIS A 740 -18.70 -22.34 10.83
N ASN A 741 -19.40 -22.32 9.69
CA ASN A 741 -20.70 -21.67 9.52
C ASN A 741 -21.74 -22.65 8.97
N ALA A 742 -23.02 -22.29 9.11
CA ALA A 742 -24.14 -23.16 8.74
C ALA A 742 -24.10 -23.58 7.26
N ALA A 743 -23.72 -22.66 6.36
CA ALA A 743 -23.63 -22.94 4.94
C ALA A 743 -22.51 -23.97 4.62
N GLY A 744 -21.35 -23.85 5.26
CA GLY A 744 -20.23 -24.78 5.11
C GLY A 744 -20.58 -26.17 5.61
N ILE A 745 -21.08 -26.28 6.84
CA ILE A 745 -21.48 -27.55 7.45
C ILE A 745 -22.57 -28.24 6.61
N LYS A 746 -23.55 -27.47 6.12
CA LYS A 746 -24.60 -27.97 5.21
C LYS A 746 -24.00 -28.56 3.93
N ALA A 747 -23.07 -27.85 3.29
CA ALA A 747 -22.46 -28.28 2.04
C ALA A 747 -21.66 -29.59 2.21
N ILE A 748 -20.94 -29.72 3.33
CA ILE A 748 -20.18 -30.94 3.66
C ILE A 748 -21.13 -32.09 4.00
N ALA A 749 -22.13 -31.87 4.86
CA ALA A 749 -23.12 -32.89 5.19
C ALA A 749 -23.83 -33.43 3.92
N GLN A 750 -24.30 -32.53 3.04
CA GLN A 750 -24.93 -32.91 1.78
C GLN A 750 -24.00 -33.71 0.86
N THR A 751 -22.70 -33.40 0.87
CA THR A 751 -21.69 -34.12 0.09
C THR A 751 -21.50 -35.53 0.64
N LEU A 752 -21.25 -35.67 1.95
CA LEU A 752 -20.98 -36.94 2.62
C LEU A 752 -22.20 -37.88 2.59
N ARG A 753 -23.42 -37.35 2.68
CA ARG A 753 -24.66 -38.14 2.51
C ARG A 753 -24.76 -38.86 1.16
N LYS A 754 -24.08 -38.39 0.11
CA LYS A 754 -24.05 -39.03 -1.22
C LYS A 754 -23.08 -40.21 -1.31
N PHE A 755 -22.25 -40.44 -0.30
CA PHE A 755 -21.33 -41.59 -0.26
C PHE A 755 -22.01 -42.89 0.17
N LYS A 756 -23.29 -42.84 0.61
CA LYS A 756 -24.10 -44.01 0.99
C LYS A 756 -23.48 -44.86 2.12
N ALA A 757 -22.83 -44.23 3.08
CA ALA A 757 -22.37 -44.89 4.29
C ALA A 757 -23.53 -45.24 5.25
N PRO A 758 -23.41 -46.26 6.12
CA PRO A 758 -24.43 -46.62 7.10
C PRO A 758 -24.77 -45.47 8.06
N ALA A 759 -23.76 -44.70 8.45
CA ALA A 759 -23.90 -43.49 9.24
C ALA A 759 -22.87 -42.43 8.81
N VAL A 760 -23.19 -41.19 9.13
CA VAL A 760 -22.31 -40.01 8.94
C VAL A 760 -22.32 -39.29 10.28
N VAL A 761 -21.17 -39.22 10.92
CA VAL A 761 -20.95 -38.64 12.25
C VAL A 761 -20.24 -37.30 12.06
N GLY A 762 -20.79 -36.23 12.62
CA GLY A 762 -20.19 -34.89 12.55
C GLY A 762 -19.67 -34.44 13.91
N CYS A 763 -18.40 -34.06 13.99
CA CYS A 763 -17.83 -33.35 15.13
C CYS A 763 -17.84 -31.85 14.86
N VAL A 764 -18.70 -31.11 15.54
CA VAL A 764 -19.06 -29.71 15.25
C VAL A 764 -18.83 -28.79 16.44
N THR A 765 -18.64 -27.50 16.14
CA THR A 765 -18.61 -26.38 17.08
C THR A 765 -18.94 -25.09 16.32
N VAL A 766 -18.97 -23.97 17.04
CA VAL A 766 -19.02 -22.61 16.49
C VAL A 766 -18.09 -21.71 17.31
N PRO A 767 -17.36 -20.75 16.69
CA PRO A 767 -16.58 -19.78 17.45
C PRO A 767 -17.43 -18.96 18.43
N GLY A 768 -16.90 -18.70 19.63
CA GLY A 768 -17.66 -18.08 20.73
C GLY A 768 -18.12 -16.62 20.50
N ASP A 769 -17.49 -15.93 19.55
CA ASP A 769 -17.80 -14.54 19.13
C ASP A 769 -18.96 -14.46 18.12
N ARG A 770 -19.72 -15.54 17.93
CA ARG A 770 -20.90 -15.57 17.05
C ARG A 770 -22.17 -15.26 17.84
N PRO A 771 -23.14 -14.58 17.21
CA PRO A 771 -24.46 -14.40 17.80
C PRO A 771 -25.17 -15.73 18.06
N ASP A 772 -25.96 -15.80 19.13
CA ASP A 772 -26.67 -17.01 19.56
C ASP A 772 -27.50 -17.65 18.44
N GLU A 773 -28.19 -16.85 17.63
CA GLU A 773 -28.99 -17.37 16.52
C GLU A 773 -28.14 -18.06 15.43
N THR A 774 -26.91 -17.57 15.20
CA THR A 774 -25.97 -18.23 14.27
C THR A 774 -25.53 -19.59 14.81
N ILE A 775 -25.29 -19.69 16.13
CA ILE A 775 -24.95 -20.95 16.79
C ILE A 775 -26.12 -21.94 16.67
N ARG A 776 -27.35 -21.48 16.92
CA ARG A 776 -28.58 -22.29 16.73
C ARG A 776 -28.81 -22.70 15.29
N GLU A 777 -28.51 -21.84 14.31
CA GLU A 777 -28.58 -22.19 12.88
C GLU A 777 -27.62 -23.34 12.54
N VAL A 778 -26.38 -23.28 13.02
CA VAL A 778 -25.39 -24.36 12.84
C VAL A 778 -25.90 -25.67 13.46
N ALA A 779 -26.43 -25.61 14.67
CA ALA A 779 -26.97 -26.78 15.36
C ALA A 779 -28.14 -27.43 14.59
N ARG A 780 -29.09 -26.63 14.08
CA ARG A 780 -30.19 -27.11 13.23
C ARG A 780 -29.70 -27.80 11.97
N VAL A 781 -28.69 -27.22 11.32
CA VAL A 781 -28.08 -27.79 10.11
C VAL A 781 -27.36 -29.09 10.41
N ALA A 782 -26.55 -29.12 11.48
CA ALA A 782 -25.80 -30.29 11.90
C ALA A 782 -26.75 -31.45 12.26
N ALA A 783 -27.81 -31.18 13.02
CA ALA A 783 -28.81 -32.17 13.44
C ALA A 783 -29.54 -32.82 12.24
N ARG A 784 -29.80 -32.04 11.18
CA ARG A 784 -30.43 -32.56 9.94
C ARG A 784 -29.44 -33.25 9.01
N GLY A 785 -28.18 -32.84 9.06
CA GLY A 785 -27.12 -33.29 8.15
C GLY A 785 -26.49 -34.62 8.55
N PHE A 786 -26.34 -34.85 9.86
CA PHE A 786 -25.60 -35.98 10.42
C PHE A 786 -26.50 -36.96 11.16
N HIS A 787 -26.09 -38.23 11.18
CA HIS A 787 -26.80 -39.29 11.90
C HIS A 787 -26.48 -39.28 13.40
N ARG A 788 -25.26 -38.86 13.75
CA ARG A 788 -24.76 -38.68 15.12
C ARG A 788 -23.95 -37.39 15.18
N LEU A 789 -23.97 -36.72 16.33
CA LEU A 789 -23.19 -35.51 16.59
C LEU A 789 -22.22 -35.72 17.73
N ILE A 790 -21.02 -35.20 17.54
CA ILE A 790 -20.04 -34.96 18.59
C ILE A 790 -19.92 -33.44 18.69
N ILE A 791 -20.15 -32.88 19.87
CA ILE A 791 -20.10 -31.44 20.09
C ILE A 791 -18.84 -31.15 20.88
N ARG A 792 -17.99 -30.30 20.31
CA ARG A 792 -16.77 -29.80 20.94
C ARG A 792 -16.86 -28.30 21.18
N GLU A 793 -15.84 -27.74 21.80
CA GLU A 793 -15.60 -26.29 21.80
C GLU A 793 -14.24 -25.97 21.16
N ASP A 794 -14.10 -24.71 20.75
CA ASP A 794 -12.79 -24.16 20.37
C ASP A 794 -11.94 -23.96 21.63
N GLY A 795 -10.61 -24.01 21.49
CA GLY A 795 -9.68 -23.71 22.58
C GLY A 795 -9.77 -22.25 23.01
N ASP A 796 -9.98 -21.33 22.05
CA ASP A 796 -10.31 -19.93 22.32
C ASP A 796 -11.85 -19.73 22.39
N LEU A 797 -12.36 -19.53 23.61
CA LEU A 797 -13.79 -19.35 23.87
C LEU A 797 -14.31 -17.95 23.55
N ARG A 798 -13.44 -16.99 23.21
CA ARG A 798 -13.81 -15.63 22.79
C ARG A 798 -14.83 -14.93 23.69
N GLY A 799 -14.64 -15.06 25.00
CA GLY A 799 -15.46 -14.41 26.02
C GLY A 799 -16.68 -15.21 26.49
N ARG A 800 -16.95 -16.40 25.94
CA ARG A 800 -17.98 -17.32 26.42
C ARG A 800 -17.45 -18.20 27.55
N ARG A 801 -18.35 -18.74 28.38
CA ARG A 801 -17.98 -19.70 29.43
C ARG A 801 -17.77 -21.09 28.83
N PRO A 802 -16.86 -21.91 29.40
CA PRO A 802 -16.71 -23.31 28.99
C PRO A 802 -18.04 -24.07 29.08
N GLY A 803 -18.37 -24.83 28.03
CA GLY A 803 -19.60 -25.60 27.87
C GLY A 803 -20.82 -24.80 27.39
N GLU A 804 -20.73 -23.47 27.29
CA GLU A 804 -21.86 -22.62 26.90
C GLU A 804 -22.24 -22.86 25.43
N ILE A 805 -21.27 -22.88 24.52
CA ILE A 805 -21.51 -23.11 23.10
C ILE A 805 -21.96 -24.55 22.88
N ALA A 806 -21.29 -25.51 23.51
CA ALA A 806 -21.66 -26.91 23.41
C ALA A 806 -23.09 -27.18 23.90
N GLY A 807 -23.49 -26.54 25.01
CA GLY A 807 -24.84 -26.61 25.55
C GLY A 807 -25.88 -26.08 24.57
N MET A 808 -25.66 -24.90 23.99
CA MET A 808 -26.57 -24.30 23.01
C MET A 808 -26.73 -25.18 21.75
N ILE A 809 -25.64 -25.76 21.25
CA ILE A 809 -25.69 -26.67 20.10
C ILE A 809 -26.49 -27.93 20.45
N MET A 810 -26.28 -28.49 21.64
CA MET A 810 -26.98 -29.69 22.11
C MET A 810 -28.49 -29.43 22.25
N GLU A 811 -28.87 -28.35 22.94
CA GLU A 811 -30.27 -27.98 23.16
C GLU A 811 -31.02 -27.81 21.83
N GLU A 812 -30.45 -27.06 20.90
CA GLU A 812 -31.07 -26.79 19.60
C GLU A 812 -31.10 -28.03 18.70
N ALA A 813 -30.08 -28.89 18.76
CA ALA A 813 -30.08 -30.16 18.03
C ALA A 813 -31.21 -31.09 18.50
N ILE A 814 -31.45 -31.15 19.82
CA ILE A 814 -32.57 -31.91 20.40
C ILE A 814 -33.91 -31.28 20.02
N ALA A 815 -34.04 -29.95 20.12
CA ALA A 815 -35.23 -29.22 19.70
C ALA A 815 -35.55 -29.43 18.20
N SER A 816 -34.52 -29.65 17.39
CA SER A 816 -34.63 -29.99 15.96
C SER A 816 -35.03 -31.45 15.68
N GLY A 817 -35.26 -32.26 16.73
CA GLY A 817 -35.73 -33.64 16.63
C GLY A 817 -34.63 -34.71 16.64
N MET A 818 -33.37 -34.36 16.99
CA MET A 818 -32.31 -35.36 17.15
C MET A 818 -32.46 -36.10 18.49
N ASP A 819 -32.37 -37.44 18.45
CA ASP A 819 -32.37 -38.28 19.65
C ASP A 819 -31.14 -37.95 20.53
N PRO A 820 -31.31 -37.57 21.80
CA PRO A 820 -30.20 -37.24 22.70
C PRO A 820 -29.14 -38.34 22.80
N ARG A 821 -29.50 -39.61 22.61
CA ARG A 821 -28.56 -40.76 22.61
C ARG A 821 -27.60 -40.77 21.41
N ARG A 822 -27.86 -39.92 20.41
CA ARG A 822 -27.01 -39.76 19.22
C ARG A 822 -26.11 -38.53 19.30
N ILE A 823 -26.10 -37.85 20.44
CA ILE A 823 -25.28 -36.66 20.71
C ILE A 823 -24.30 -36.99 21.83
N SER A 824 -23.03 -36.67 21.63
CA SER A 824 -21.99 -36.73 22.68
C SER A 824 -21.31 -35.38 22.78
N VAL A 825 -21.06 -34.90 23.99
CA VAL A 825 -20.32 -33.65 24.23
C VAL A 825 -18.92 -34.01 24.72
N VAL A 826 -17.90 -33.62 23.97
CA VAL A 826 -16.49 -33.79 24.30
C VAL A 826 -15.81 -32.47 23.97
N LEU A 827 -15.54 -31.65 25.00
CA LEU A 827 -15.15 -30.25 24.79
C LEU A 827 -13.77 -30.11 24.13
N PRO A 828 -12.70 -30.79 24.60
CA PRO A 828 -11.37 -30.59 24.03
C PRO A 828 -11.28 -31.14 22.60
N GLU A 829 -10.75 -30.33 21.69
CA GLU A 829 -10.74 -30.62 20.24
C GLU A 829 -10.12 -31.99 19.90
N ARG A 830 -8.93 -32.27 20.42
CA ARG A 830 -8.21 -33.53 20.17
C ARG A 830 -8.97 -34.73 20.75
N GLU A 831 -9.52 -34.60 21.95
CA GLU A 831 -10.28 -35.67 22.60
C GLU A 831 -11.57 -35.97 21.84
N ALA A 832 -12.25 -34.95 21.32
CA ALA A 832 -13.45 -35.10 20.50
C ALA A 832 -13.15 -35.85 19.19
N PHE A 833 -11.99 -35.56 18.58
CA PHE A 833 -11.52 -36.28 17.40
C PHE A 833 -11.23 -37.76 17.72
N CYS A 834 -10.47 -38.05 18.78
CA CYS A 834 -10.20 -39.42 19.23
C CYS A 834 -11.50 -40.17 19.55
N HIS A 835 -12.41 -39.55 20.29
CA HIS A 835 -13.72 -40.11 20.61
C HIS A 835 -14.54 -40.42 19.34
N GLY A 836 -14.48 -39.56 18.34
CA GLY A 836 -15.12 -39.81 17.04
C GLY A 836 -14.56 -41.04 16.35
N LEU A 837 -13.23 -41.19 16.29
CA LEU A 837 -12.58 -42.38 15.72
C LEU A 837 -12.94 -43.65 16.49
N ASP A 838 -12.87 -43.61 17.82
CA ASP A 838 -13.04 -44.79 18.68
C ASP A 838 -14.50 -45.28 18.73
N THR A 839 -15.47 -44.39 18.48
CA THR A 839 -16.90 -44.73 18.52
C THR A 839 -17.54 -44.92 17.14
N CYS A 840 -16.85 -44.62 16.05
CA CYS A 840 -17.32 -44.93 14.70
C CYS A 840 -17.06 -46.40 14.36
N LYS A 841 -17.99 -47.00 13.63
CA LYS A 841 -17.86 -48.39 13.16
C LYS A 841 -17.23 -48.44 11.77
N PRO A 842 -16.51 -49.53 11.42
CA PRO A 842 -16.02 -49.71 10.05
C PRO A 842 -17.13 -49.54 9.01
N GLY A 843 -16.83 -48.77 7.96
CA GLY A 843 -17.78 -48.38 6.90
C GLY A 843 -18.58 -47.11 7.18
N GLU A 844 -18.59 -46.58 8.41
CA GLU A 844 -19.16 -45.26 8.71
C GLU A 844 -18.26 -44.13 8.23
N ILE A 845 -18.86 -42.94 8.07
CA ILE A 845 -18.14 -41.70 7.78
C ILE A 845 -18.06 -40.85 9.03
N PHE A 846 -16.88 -40.36 9.36
CA PHE A 846 -16.64 -39.36 10.39
C PHE A 846 -16.14 -38.06 9.75
N VAL A 847 -16.68 -36.92 10.12
CA VAL A 847 -16.15 -35.60 9.71
C VAL A 847 -15.86 -34.74 10.93
N MET A 848 -14.67 -34.14 10.94
CA MET A 848 -14.22 -33.21 11.96
C MET A 848 -14.14 -31.80 11.39
N PHE A 849 -14.88 -30.88 12.01
CA PHE A 849 -14.72 -29.45 11.78
C PHE A 849 -13.71 -28.90 12.79
N TYR A 850 -12.52 -28.50 12.33
CA TYR A 850 -11.38 -28.16 13.20
C TYR A 850 -11.18 -26.63 13.37
N GLU A 851 -10.57 -26.25 14.48
CA GLU A 851 -9.95 -24.95 14.75
C GLU A 851 -8.44 -25.01 14.47
N HIS A 852 -7.75 -25.99 15.08
CA HIS A 852 -6.32 -26.23 14.88
C HIS A 852 -6.09 -27.54 14.13
N LEU A 853 -5.43 -27.46 12.97
CA LEU A 853 -5.28 -28.63 12.09
C LEU A 853 -4.15 -29.55 12.56
N GLU A 854 -3.06 -28.99 13.05
CA GLU A 854 -1.84 -29.73 13.36
C GLU A 854 -2.05 -30.84 14.40
N PRO A 855 -2.73 -30.60 15.55
CA PRO A 855 -2.97 -31.68 16.52
C PRO A 855 -3.81 -32.84 15.96
N ILE A 856 -4.68 -32.54 14.99
CA ILE A 856 -5.51 -33.55 14.33
C ILE A 856 -4.69 -34.33 13.30
N GLU A 857 -3.84 -33.66 12.52
CA GLU A 857 -2.91 -34.31 11.59
C GLU A 857 -1.92 -35.24 12.32
N GLU A 858 -1.41 -34.82 13.48
CA GLU A 858 -0.55 -35.64 14.35
C GLU A 858 -1.28 -36.91 14.81
N GLU A 859 -2.52 -36.79 15.28
CA GLU A 859 -3.32 -37.96 15.70
C GLU A 859 -3.64 -38.87 14.52
N ILE A 860 -3.96 -38.32 13.35
CA ILE A 860 -4.16 -39.11 12.13
C ILE A 860 -2.91 -39.91 11.78
N ALA A 861 -1.73 -39.28 11.81
CA ALA A 861 -0.46 -39.93 11.53
C ALA A 861 -0.21 -41.10 12.49
N LEU A 862 -0.36 -40.86 13.80
CA LEU A 862 -0.21 -41.89 14.84
C LEU A 862 -1.14 -43.10 14.60
N ARG A 863 -2.41 -42.85 14.24
CA ARG A 863 -3.40 -43.91 14.01
C ARG A 863 -3.16 -44.68 12.71
N LEU A 864 -2.60 -44.03 11.69
CA LEU A 864 -2.21 -44.68 10.44
C LEU A 864 -0.98 -45.58 10.63
N GLU A 865 -0.01 -45.15 11.45
CA GLU A 865 1.18 -45.95 11.79
C GLU A 865 0.87 -47.15 12.69
N SER A 866 -0.11 -47.02 13.60
CA SER A 866 -0.40 -48.04 14.62
C SER A 866 -1.15 -49.29 14.10
N GLY A 867 -1.72 -49.27 12.88
CA GLY A 867 -2.49 -50.38 12.31
C GLY A 867 -3.72 -50.81 13.15
N PRO A 868 -4.57 -51.74 12.68
CA PRO A 868 -5.68 -52.23 13.50
C PRO A 868 -5.13 -53.13 14.60
N LEU A 869 -5.08 -52.61 15.84
CA LEU A 869 -4.88 -53.42 17.04
C LEU A 869 -5.92 -54.54 17.05
N ALA A 870 -5.45 -55.78 16.89
CA ALA A 870 -6.22 -56.95 17.25
C ALA A 870 -6.61 -56.79 18.73
N LYS A 871 -7.90 -56.92 19.03
CA LYS A 871 -8.38 -57.03 20.41
C LYS A 871 -7.65 -58.21 21.06
N GLU A 872 -6.71 -57.94 21.95
CA GLU A 872 -6.25 -58.95 22.90
C GLU A 872 -7.39 -59.18 23.90
N GLU A 873 -7.93 -60.40 23.84
CA GLU A 873 -8.84 -60.96 24.81
C GLU A 873 -8.21 -60.97 26.21
N GLU A 874 -9.07 -60.78 27.21
CA GLU A 874 -8.78 -60.86 28.63
C GLU A 874 -7.94 -62.09 29.00
N GLY A 875 -6.66 -61.86 29.27
CA GLY A 875 -5.77 -62.82 29.94
C GLY A 875 -5.64 -62.45 31.41
N PHE A 876 -6.34 -63.20 32.27
CA PHE A 876 -6.10 -63.25 33.71
C PHE A 876 -4.59 -63.35 34.00
N LEU A 877 -4.06 -62.44 34.81
CA LEU A 877 -2.77 -62.62 35.47
C LEU A 877 -2.96 -62.51 36.99
N GLU A 878 -2.83 -63.67 37.62
CA GLU A 878 -2.74 -63.88 39.05
C GLU A 878 -1.60 -63.08 39.68
N VAL A 879 -1.86 -62.74 40.94
CA VAL A 879 -0.97 -62.14 41.93
C VAL A 879 0.30 -62.98 42.14
N ALA A 880 1.50 -62.37 42.06
CA ALA A 880 2.61 -62.63 43.01
C ALA A 880 3.83 -61.71 42.82
N ASN A 881 4.28 -61.18 43.96
CA ASN A 881 5.66 -60.87 44.37
C ASN A 881 6.39 -59.57 43.92
N LEU A 882 6.39 -58.63 44.89
CA LEU A 882 7.56 -58.16 45.66
C LEU A 882 8.79 -57.63 44.88
N GLY A 883 8.85 -56.30 44.82
CA GLY A 883 9.98 -55.43 45.21
C GLY A 883 11.43 -55.86 44.98
N ALA A 884 12.19 -55.02 44.26
CA ALA A 884 13.36 -54.32 44.79
C ALA A 884 13.99 -53.42 43.69
N ILE A 885 14.29 -52.18 44.12
CA ILE A 885 15.08 -51.09 43.50
C ILE A 885 14.38 -50.26 42.43
#